data_AF-A0A922Y5D0-F1
#
_entry.id   AF-A0A922Y5D0-F1
#
_cell.length_a   1.000
_cell.length_b   1.000
_cell.length_c   1.000
_cell.angle_alpha   90.00
_cell.angle_beta   90.00
_cell.angle_gamma   90.00
#
_symmetry.space_group_name_H-M   'P 1'
#
loop_
_entity.id
_entity.type
_entity.pdbx_description
1 polymer ?
#
loop_
_entity_poly.entity_id
_entity_poly.type
_entity_poly.pdbx_seq_one_letter_code
_entity_poly.pdbx_strand_id
1 'polypeptide(L)'
;MNAAHLEKLNDRQREAVVHGIGLPDGRIGGPLLIIAGAGSGKTNTLAHRVAHLILSGADPRRILLMTFSRRAAAEMGRRVERICAKTLGDKAGVLTDALAWSGTFHGIGARILREYAIELGLDPQFSIHDREDSADLMNLARHDLGFSKTESRFPAKGTCLSIYSRAVNAEAPLDEVLRANFPWCAGWAKELRELFAAYVEAKQLQNVLDYDDLLLYWAQTMGDAALADEIGGRWDHVLVDEYQDTNRLQATILTGLKPAGRGLTVVGDDAQAIYSFRAATVRNILDFPTEFSPAAEVITLDRNYRSTTAILAAANGVIGLAKERFTKNLWTERESAERPRLVTVRDEADQARFVADEVLENREGGMRLKDQAILFRASHHSGPLEVELTRRNIPFVKFGGLKFLDSAHVKDMLAVLRFAQNMRDRVAGFRILQLLPGIGPATAQTALDAVADSADPITTLTNLPCPARAATDWPVLITLFGELRSGAAGWPGQIGQVRAWYEPHLERIHEDFEMRRADLLQLEDIAAGYPTRERFLTELTLDPPDATSGQAGVSLLDEDYLILSTIHSSKGQEWRSVFVLNTVDGCIPSDLGVGTSDEIEEERRLLYVAMTRAKDSLNLVVPQRFFTHGQSLTGDRHVYASRTRFIPAALLQYFESRAWPVAKPGSPANEGPRQVRIDVGARMRGMWR
;
A
#
# COMPACT_ATOMS: atom_id res chain seq x y z
N MET A 1 12.36 40.55 -4.22
CA MET A 1 12.91 39.63 -5.25
C MET A 1 11.74 38.96 -5.94
N ASN A 2 11.61 39.11 -7.25
CA ASN A 2 10.57 38.43 -8.00
C ASN A 2 10.94 36.94 -8.04
N ALA A 3 10.22 36.13 -7.27
CA ALA A 3 10.54 34.73 -7.06
C ALA A 3 10.10 33.91 -8.28
N ALA A 4 10.99 33.74 -9.27
CA ALA A 4 10.72 33.01 -10.51
C ALA A 4 10.15 31.59 -10.26
N HIS A 5 10.51 30.96 -9.13
CA HIS A 5 9.98 29.66 -8.73
C HIS A 5 8.50 29.69 -8.30
N LEU A 6 7.90 30.86 -8.08
CA LEU A 6 6.49 31.00 -7.70
C LEU A 6 5.58 31.38 -8.88
N GLU A 7 6.13 31.80 -10.03
CA GLU A 7 5.36 32.36 -11.16
C GLU A 7 4.29 31.41 -11.73
N LYS A 8 4.54 30.09 -11.67
CA LYS A 8 3.61 29.09 -12.21
C LYS A 8 2.49 28.69 -11.24
N LEU A 9 2.51 29.21 -10.02
CA LEU A 9 1.51 28.91 -9.00
C LEU A 9 0.34 29.88 -9.10
N ASN A 10 -0.88 29.37 -8.90
CA ASN A 10 -2.04 30.24 -8.70
C ASN A 10 -1.97 30.94 -7.32
N ASP A 11 -2.85 31.91 -7.09
CA ASP A 11 -2.82 32.74 -5.88
C ASP A 11 -2.92 31.92 -4.58
N ARG A 12 -3.83 30.92 -4.52
CA ARG A 12 -3.99 30.05 -3.35
C ARG A 12 -2.79 29.13 -3.12
N GLN A 13 -2.20 28.61 -4.18
CA GLN A 13 -0.97 27.81 -4.09
C GLN A 13 0.19 28.68 -3.61
N ARG A 14 0.30 29.92 -4.11
CA ARG A 14 1.32 30.87 -3.66
C ARG A 14 1.14 31.24 -2.19
N GLU A 15 -0.09 31.53 -1.77
CA GLU A 15 -0.46 31.79 -0.37
C GLU A 15 0.02 30.64 0.54
N ALA A 16 -0.27 29.39 0.16
CA ALA A 16 0.18 28.21 0.89
C ALA A 16 1.71 28.04 0.92
N VAL A 17 2.40 28.38 -0.17
CA VAL A 17 3.86 28.27 -0.26
C VAL A 17 4.57 29.28 0.61
N VAL A 18 4.09 30.53 0.68
CA VAL A 18 4.75 31.62 1.44
C VAL A 18 4.30 31.71 2.90
N HIS A 19 3.23 31.02 3.27
CA HIS A 19 2.66 31.09 4.61
C HIS A 19 3.70 30.84 5.72
N GLY A 20 3.82 31.80 6.64
CA GLY A 20 4.65 31.67 7.84
C GLY A 20 6.16 31.76 7.60
N ILE A 21 6.60 32.20 6.41
CA ILE A 21 8.01 32.31 6.02
C ILE A 21 8.42 33.79 5.99
N GLY A 22 9.58 34.12 6.55
CA GLY A 22 10.13 35.48 6.54
C GLY A 22 9.37 36.45 7.45
N LEU A 23 8.83 35.97 8.58
CA LEU A 23 8.15 36.81 9.56
C LEU A 23 9.10 37.89 10.13
N PRO A 24 8.61 39.10 10.45
CA PRO A 24 9.45 40.26 10.80
C PRO A 24 10.38 40.06 12.01
N ASP A 25 10.10 39.07 12.85
CA ASP A 25 10.86 38.72 14.06
C ASP A 25 11.64 37.41 13.93
N GLY A 26 11.72 36.84 12.72
CA GLY A 26 12.41 35.58 12.46
C GLY A 26 11.73 34.35 13.07
N ARG A 27 10.50 34.49 13.62
CA ARG A 27 9.76 33.34 14.15
C ARG A 27 9.33 32.41 13.02
N ILE A 28 9.27 31.12 13.35
CA ILE A 28 8.65 30.11 12.50
C ILE A 28 7.12 30.28 12.58
N GLY A 29 6.44 30.26 11.43
CA GLY A 29 4.99 30.38 11.34
C GLY A 29 4.21 29.31 12.11
N GLY A 30 2.94 29.61 12.39
CA GLY A 30 2.00 28.69 13.05
C GLY A 30 1.60 27.50 12.18
N PRO A 31 0.69 26.64 12.69
CA PRO A 31 0.24 25.46 11.98
C PRO A 31 -0.55 25.83 10.72
N LEU A 32 -0.30 25.07 9.66
CA LEU A 32 -0.92 25.27 8.34
C LEU A 32 -1.58 23.98 7.86
N LEU A 33 -2.86 24.08 7.51
CA LEU A 33 -3.62 23.04 6.83
C LEU A 33 -3.87 23.46 5.37
N ILE A 34 -3.36 22.67 4.43
CA ILE A 34 -3.64 22.84 3.01
C ILE A 34 -4.66 21.78 2.58
N ILE A 35 -5.93 22.20 2.44
CA ILE A 35 -7.01 21.35 1.93
C ILE A 35 -6.96 21.37 0.40
N ALA A 36 -6.49 20.28 -0.20
CA ALA A 36 -6.25 20.22 -1.63
C ALA A 36 -7.13 19.15 -2.29
N GLY A 37 -8.08 19.57 -3.13
CA GLY A 37 -8.90 18.63 -3.89
C GLY A 37 -8.12 17.71 -4.84
N ALA A 38 -8.76 16.65 -5.30
CA ALA A 38 -8.19 15.79 -6.34
C ALA A 38 -7.73 16.62 -7.55
N GLY A 39 -6.49 16.42 -7.99
CA GLY A 39 -5.93 17.11 -9.15
C GLY A 39 -5.65 18.61 -8.97
N SER A 40 -5.69 19.17 -7.74
CA SER A 40 -5.47 20.61 -7.51
C SER A 40 -4.00 21.04 -7.38
N GLY A 41 -3.07 20.10 -7.62
CA GLY A 41 -1.64 20.36 -7.52
C GLY A 41 -1.09 20.25 -6.11
N LYS A 42 -1.75 19.52 -5.20
CA LYS A 42 -1.30 19.22 -3.83
C LYS A 42 0.21 18.98 -3.69
N THR A 43 0.71 17.95 -4.36
CA THR A 43 2.13 17.54 -4.36
C THR A 43 3.02 18.64 -4.94
N ASN A 44 2.54 19.40 -5.94
CA ASN A 44 3.29 20.50 -6.51
C ASN A 44 3.42 21.67 -5.52
N THR A 45 2.33 22.06 -4.86
CA THR A 45 2.33 23.09 -3.82
C THR A 45 3.28 22.73 -2.68
N LEU A 46 3.25 21.48 -2.23
CA LEU A 46 4.14 21.01 -1.16
C LEU A 46 5.62 21.05 -1.58
N ALA A 47 5.95 20.60 -2.79
CA ALA A 47 7.31 20.70 -3.34
C ALA A 47 7.79 22.16 -3.44
N HIS A 48 6.93 23.06 -3.92
CA HIS A 48 7.25 24.49 -4.00
C HIS A 48 7.42 25.11 -2.61
N ARG A 49 6.67 24.66 -1.59
CA ARG A 49 6.83 25.12 -0.20
C ARG A 49 8.19 24.71 0.36
N VAL A 50 8.57 23.45 0.22
CA VAL A 50 9.91 22.98 0.66
C VAL A 50 11.02 23.73 -0.07
N ALA A 51 10.91 23.88 -1.39
CA ALA A 51 11.88 24.66 -2.17
C ALA A 51 11.93 26.12 -1.70
N HIS A 52 10.79 26.74 -1.41
CA HIS A 52 10.75 28.11 -0.94
C HIS A 52 11.36 28.27 0.46
N LEU A 53 11.16 27.32 1.38
CA LEU A 53 11.81 27.31 2.68
C LEU A 53 13.35 27.31 2.54
N ILE A 54 13.88 26.44 1.70
CA ILE A 54 15.32 26.33 1.44
C ILE A 54 15.86 27.62 0.81
N LEU A 55 15.16 28.15 -0.21
CA LEU A 55 15.53 29.40 -0.87
C LEU A 55 15.43 30.63 0.04
N SER A 56 14.60 30.56 1.08
CA SER A 56 14.48 31.58 2.13
C SER A 56 15.45 31.38 3.29
N GLY A 57 16.36 30.39 3.22
CA GLY A 57 17.47 30.20 4.15
C GLY A 57 17.28 29.11 5.21
N ALA A 58 16.21 28.32 5.18
CA ALA A 58 16.08 27.16 6.07
C ALA A 58 17.12 26.08 5.72
N ASP A 59 17.73 25.47 6.74
CA ASP A 59 18.64 24.32 6.55
C ASP A 59 17.83 23.09 6.11
N PRO A 60 18.09 22.50 4.92
CA PRO A 60 17.42 21.29 4.47
C PRO A 60 17.48 20.12 5.46
N ARG A 61 18.52 20.04 6.31
CA ARG A 61 18.66 18.99 7.33
C ARG A 61 17.67 19.13 8.49
N ARG A 62 17.12 20.35 8.67
CA ARG A 62 16.13 20.70 9.69
C ARG A 62 14.70 20.70 9.13
N ILE A 63 14.48 20.09 7.96
CA ILE A 63 13.16 19.88 7.36
C ILE A 63 12.82 18.39 7.40
N LEU A 64 11.70 18.05 8.03
CA LEU A 64 11.11 16.70 8.01
C LEU A 64 9.95 16.66 7.02
N LEU A 65 10.05 15.79 6.02
CA LEU A 65 8.99 15.57 5.03
C LEU A 65 8.45 14.13 5.14
N MET A 66 7.17 14.01 5.44
CA MET A 66 6.48 12.72 5.57
C MET A 66 5.42 12.55 4.50
N THR A 67 5.40 11.37 3.89
CA THR A 67 4.48 11.00 2.82
C THR A 67 3.95 9.58 3.03
N PHE A 68 2.92 9.19 2.29
CA PHE A 68 2.31 7.86 2.43
C PHE A 68 3.16 6.71 1.89
N SER A 69 4.02 6.94 0.90
CA SER A 69 4.89 5.92 0.29
C SER A 69 6.30 6.45 0.06
N ARG A 70 7.31 5.56 -0.01
CA ARG A 70 8.69 6.01 -0.23
C ARG A 70 8.88 6.54 -1.65
N ARG A 71 8.15 5.97 -2.62
CA ARG A 71 8.11 6.49 -3.99
C ARG A 71 7.64 7.96 -4.02
N ALA A 72 6.62 8.30 -3.25
CA ALA A 72 6.14 9.68 -3.12
C ALA A 72 7.21 10.59 -2.47
N ALA A 73 7.88 10.14 -1.41
CA ALA A 73 8.99 10.87 -0.78
C ALA A 73 10.14 11.15 -1.77
N ALA A 74 10.58 10.14 -2.52
CA ALA A 74 11.66 10.25 -3.50
C ALA A 74 11.26 11.15 -4.68
N GLU A 75 10.03 11.03 -5.18
CA GLU A 75 9.51 11.91 -6.22
C GLU A 75 9.42 13.36 -5.74
N MET A 76 9.02 13.58 -4.49
CA MET A 76 8.98 14.91 -3.87
C MET A 76 10.39 15.52 -3.81
N GLY A 77 11.40 14.77 -3.38
CA GLY A 77 12.81 15.20 -3.39
C GLY A 77 13.28 15.68 -4.76
N ARG A 78 13.05 14.87 -5.81
CA ARG A 78 13.39 15.23 -7.21
C ARG A 78 12.60 16.44 -7.71
N ARG A 79 11.37 16.66 -7.24
CA ARG A 79 10.57 17.85 -7.57
C ARG A 79 11.16 19.09 -6.93
N VAL A 80 11.52 19.03 -5.64
CA VAL A 80 12.18 20.12 -4.92
C VAL A 80 13.49 20.50 -5.60
N GLU A 81 14.32 19.52 -5.96
CA GLU A 81 15.59 19.73 -6.67
C GLU A 81 15.40 20.49 -7.97
N ARG A 82 14.46 20.05 -8.82
CA ARG A 82 14.14 20.73 -10.09
C ARG A 82 13.61 22.16 -9.89
N ILE A 83 12.92 22.44 -8.78
CA ILE A 83 12.43 23.80 -8.48
C ILE A 83 13.60 24.67 -8.01
N CYS A 84 14.43 24.18 -7.09
CA CYS A 84 15.62 24.88 -6.60
C CYS A 84 16.62 25.16 -7.72
N ALA A 85 16.80 24.23 -8.67
CA ALA A 85 17.71 24.39 -9.82
C ALA A 85 17.38 25.60 -10.69
N LYS A 86 16.12 26.02 -10.77
CA LYS A 86 15.72 27.23 -11.52
C LYS A 86 16.25 28.52 -10.93
N THR A 87 16.57 28.53 -9.64
CA THR A 87 17.04 29.71 -8.92
C THR A 87 18.52 29.61 -8.54
N LEU A 88 19.00 28.42 -8.20
CA LEU A 88 20.34 28.17 -7.68
C LEU A 88 21.31 27.54 -8.69
N GLY A 89 20.83 27.09 -9.87
CA GLY A 89 21.64 26.36 -10.84
C GLY A 89 22.23 25.07 -10.26
N ASP A 90 23.50 24.79 -10.57
CA ASP A 90 24.21 23.55 -10.21
C ASP A 90 24.33 23.30 -8.69
N LYS A 91 24.13 24.32 -7.85
CA LYS A 91 24.15 24.18 -6.38
C LYS A 91 22.89 23.52 -5.81
N ALA A 92 21.85 23.33 -6.63
CA ALA A 92 20.58 22.77 -6.17
C ALA A 92 20.69 21.31 -5.72
N GLY A 93 21.43 20.46 -6.45
CA GLY A 93 21.59 19.04 -6.13
C GLY A 93 22.17 18.83 -4.73
N VAL A 94 23.25 19.54 -4.39
CA VAL A 94 23.91 19.46 -3.07
C VAL A 94 22.98 19.86 -1.92
N LEU A 95 22.12 20.87 -2.12
CA LEU A 95 21.16 21.31 -1.12
C LEU A 95 19.99 20.33 -0.96
N THR A 96 19.57 19.69 -2.05
CA THR A 96 18.50 18.69 -1.98
C THR A 96 18.95 17.33 -1.50
N ASP A 97 20.20 16.94 -1.75
CA ASP A 97 20.81 15.76 -1.13
C ASP A 97 20.85 15.90 0.41
N ALA A 98 20.83 17.13 0.92
CA ALA A 98 20.73 17.41 2.35
C ALA A 98 19.30 17.26 2.92
N LEU A 99 18.26 17.03 2.11
CA LEU A 99 16.91 16.63 2.56
C LEU A 99 16.89 15.15 3.01
N ALA A 100 17.75 14.83 3.97
CA ALA A 100 17.96 13.46 4.44
C ALA A 100 16.76 12.91 5.25
N TRP A 101 15.83 13.77 5.68
CA TRP A 101 14.65 13.40 6.48
C TRP A 101 13.38 13.49 5.63
N SER A 102 13.33 12.65 4.59
CA SER A 102 12.15 12.46 3.73
C SER A 102 11.77 10.98 3.69
N GLY A 103 10.52 10.64 4.02
CA GLY A 103 10.11 9.23 4.08
C GLY A 103 8.65 9.00 4.47
N THR A 104 8.35 7.77 4.85
CA THR A 104 7.06 7.40 5.49
C THR A 104 7.19 7.47 7.01
N PHE A 105 6.07 7.57 7.73
CA PHE A 105 6.07 7.53 9.20
C PHE A 105 6.88 6.34 9.74
N HIS A 106 6.68 5.14 9.20
CA HIS A 106 7.41 3.95 9.64
C HIS A 106 8.91 4.02 9.33
N GLY A 107 9.31 4.55 8.16
CA GLY A 107 10.72 4.69 7.80
C GLY A 107 11.46 5.70 8.66
N ILE A 108 10.80 6.81 8.99
CA ILE A 108 11.32 7.81 9.92
C ILE A 108 11.35 7.25 11.35
N GLY A 109 10.29 6.58 11.79
CA GLY A 109 10.20 5.92 13.09
C GLY A 109 11.32 4.90 13.28
N ALA A 110 11.51 3.97 12.34
CA ALA A 110 12.62 3.00 12.39
C ALA A 110 14.00 3.68 12.52
N ARG A 111 14.22 4.79 11.81
CA ARG A 111 15.47 5.56 11.93
C ARG A 111 15.64 6.20 13.30
N ILE A 112 14.61 6.84 13.83
CA ILE A 112 14.63 7.46 15.16
C ILE A 112 14.85 6.39 16.24
N LEU A 113 14.12 5.27 16.17
CA LEU A 113 14.25 4.19 17.15
C LEU A 113 15.65 3.55 17.15
N ARG A 114 16.32 3.45 16.00
CA ARG A 114 17.72 3.01 15.96
C ARG A 114 18.68 4.05 16.54
N GLU A 115 18.43 5.34 16.32
CA GLU A 115 19.27 6.43 16.82
C GLU A 115 19.17 6.57 18.35
N TYR A 116 17.97 6.38 18.92
CA TYR A 116 17.67 6.48 20.35
C TYR A 116 17.51 5.10 21.02
N ALA A 117 18.08 4.04 20.43
CA ALA A 117 17.80 2.67 20.87
C ALA A 117 18.15 2.45 22.35
N ILE A 118 19.29 2.98 22.79
CA ILE A 118 19.79 2.79 24.17
C ILE A 118 18.86 3.46 25.18
N GLU A 119 18.45 4.70 24.91
CA GLU A 119 17.53 5.49 25.73
C GLU A 119 16.17 4.82 25.85
N LEU A 120 15.75 4.10 24.80
CA LEU A 120 14.48 3.38 24.73
C LEU A 120 14.56 1.93 25.25
N GLY A 121 15.73 1.49 25.72
CA GLY A 121 15.94 0.11 26.16
C GLY A 121 15.84 -0.92 25.03
N LEU A 122 16.08 -0.49 23.79
CA LEU A 122 16.13 -1.32 22.59
C LEU A 122 17.57 -1.62 22.21
N ASP A 123 17.78 -2.77 21.58
CA ASP A 123 19.04 -3.05 20.90
C ASP A 123 18.92 -2.57 19.44
N PRO A 124 19.83 -1.69 18.95
CA PRO A 124 19.74 -1.06 17.64
C PRO A 124 19.81 -2.06 16.48
N GLN A 125 20.09 -3.34 16.72
CA GLN A 125 20.03 -4.42 15.72
C GLN A 125 18.67 -5.11 15.64
N PHE A 126 17.60 -4.52 16.21
CA PHE A 126 16.27 -5.10 16.15
C PHE A 126 15.84 -5.41 14.71
N SER A 127 15.14 -6.54 14.57
CA SER A 127 14.53 -6.95 13.32
C SER A 127 13.12 -6.42 13.21
N ILE A 128 12.68 -6.16 11.97
CA ILE A 128 11.33 -5.68 11.69
C ILE A 128 10.55 -6.83 11.04
N HIS A 129 9.45 -7.24 11.67
CA HIS A 129 8.57 -8.28 11.14
C HIS A 129 7.57 -7.69 10.14
N ASP A 130 7.34 -8.44 9.05
CA ASP A 130 6.21 -8.19 8.16
C ASP A 130 4.89 -8.69 8.80
N ARG A 131 3.77 -8.48 8.09
CA ARG A 131 2.44 -8.88 8.62
C ARG A 131 2.31 -10.39 8.84
N GLU A 132 2.92 -11.21 8.01
CA GLU A 132 2.85 -12.67 8.14
C GLU A 132 3.77 -13.16 9.26
N ASP A 133 4.99 -12.64 9.34
CA ASP A 133 5.93 -12.93 10.42
C ASP A 133 5.34 -12.56 11.79
N SER A 134 4.76 -11.37 11.90
CA SER A 134 4.04 -10.93 13.11
C SER A 134 2.87 -11.85 13.44
N ALA A 135 2.16 -12.36 12.44
CA ALA A 135 1.06 -13.29 12.64
C ALA A 135 1.59 -14.67 13.09
N ASP A 136 2.75 -15.11 12.61
CA ASP A 136 3.39 -16.34 13.05
C ASP A 136 3.88 -16.23 14.50
N LEU A 137 4.51 -15.12 14.87
CA LEU A 137 4.90 -14.87 16.26
C LEU A 137 3.68 -14.81 17.20
N MET A 138 2.61 -14.12 16.77
CA MET A 138 1.32 -14.12 17.48
C MET A 138 0.76 -15.54 17.63
N ASN A 139 0.93 -16.40 16.62
CA ASN A 139 0.47 -17.77 16.68
C ASN A 139 1.29 -18.65 17.63
N LEU A 140 2.60 -18.40 17.77
CA LEU A 140 3.44 -19.06 18.78
C LEU A 140 2.95 -18.72 20.19
N ALA A 141 2.78 -17.43 20.52
CA ALA A 141 2.23 -17.01 21.80
C ALA A 141 0.83 -17.61 22.06
N ARG A 142 -0.03 -17.64 21.03
CA ARG A 142 -1.36 -18.27 21.09
C ARG A 142 -1.31 -19.77 21.37
N HIS A 143 -0.30 -20.47 20.88
CA HIS A 143 -0.11 -21.90 21.15
C HIS A 143 0.39 -22.12 22.57
N ASP A 144 1.36 -21.33 23.02
CA ASP A 144 2.00 -21.48 24.34
C ASP A 144 1.04 -21.19 25.49
N LEU A 145 0.10 -20.26 25.30
CA LEU A 145 -1.00 -20.00 26.23
C LEU A 145 -2.12 -21.07 26.20
N GLY A 146 -2.05 -22.06 25.31
CA GLY A 146 -3.06 -23.11 25.18
C GLY A 146 -4.33 -22.71 24.44
N PHE A 147 -4.45 -21.47 23.95
CA PHE A 147 -5.61 -20.97 23.19
C PHE A 147 -5.79 -21.64 21.81
N SER A 148 -4.87 -22.51 21.42
CA SER A 148 -5.00 -23.36 20.23
C SER A 148 -5.77 -24.65 20.48
N LYS A 149 -6.02 -25.03 21.74
CA LYS A 149 -6.62 -26.31 22.14
C LYS A 149 -7.92 -26.14 22.94
N THR A 150 -8.52 -24.96 22.90
CA THR A 150 -9.79 -24.67 23.60
C THR A 150 -10.95 -25.44 22.98
N GLU A 151 -11.94 -25.82 23.79
CA GLU A 151 -13.16 -26.49 23.30
C GLU A 151 -13.96 -25.59 22.34
N SER A 152 -13.98 -24.29 22.61
CA SER A 152 -14.61 -23.28 21.75
C SER A 152 -13.58 -22.66 20.80
N ARG A 153 -14.02 -22.36 19.57
CA ARG A 153 -13.16 -21.81 18.51
C ARG A 153 -12.63 -20.42 18.86
N PHE A 154 -11.35 -20.34 19.22
CA PHE A 154 -10.61 -19.09 19.40
C PHE A 154 -10.24 -18.45 18.04
N PRO A 155 -10.10 -17.11 17.95
CA PRO A 155 -9.74 -16.44 16.70
C PRO A 155 -8.37 -16.91 16.14
N ALA A 156 -8.26 -16.92 14.80
CA ALA A 156 -7.02 -17.30 14.13
C ALA A 156 -5.96 -16.19 14.21
N LYS A 157 -4.69 -16.56 14.01
CA LYS A 157 -3.52 -15.66 14.12
C LYS A 157 -3.69 -14.31 13.41
N GLY A 158 -4.18 -14.32 12.16
CA GLY A 158 -4.38 -13.11 11.38
C GLY A 158 -5.49 -12.21 11.92
N THR A 159 -6.54 -12.80 12.52
CA THR A 159 -7.60 -12.04 13.20
C THR A 159 -7.08 -11.43 14.50
N CYS A 160 -6.36 -12.20 15.32
CA CYS A 160 -5.73 -11.70 16.55
C CYS A 160 -4.80 -10.50 16.25
N LEU A 161 -3.92 -10.64 15.26
CA LEU A 161 -3.03 -9.54 14.84
C LEU A 161 -3.81 -8.33 14.33
N SER A 162 -4.88 -8.53 13.57
CA SER A 162 -5.71 -7.42 13.06
C SER A 162 -6.43 -6.67 14.19
N ILE A 163 -6.86 -7.37 15.24
CA ILE A 163 -7.45 -6.76 16.44
C ILE A 163 -6.38 -5.95 17.18
N TYR A 164 -5.21 -6.54 17.45
CA TYR A 164 -4.08 -5.89 18.10
C TYR A 164 -3.69 -4.59 17.38
N SER A 165 -3.41 -4.71 16.07
CA SER A 165 -3.00 -3.59 15.23
C SER A 165 -4.02 -2.47 15.23
N ARG A 166 -5.32 -2.79 15.14
CA ARG A 166 -6.38 -1.77 15.17
C ARG A 166 -6.45 -1.06 16.52
N ALA A 167 -6.33 -1.78 17.64
CA ALA A 167 -6.33 -1.17 18.97
C ALA A 167 -5.16 -0.22 19.18
N VAL A 168 -3.95 -0.60 18.72
CA VAL A 168 -2.75 0.24 18.79
C VAL A 168 -2.89 1.49 17.91
N ASN A 169 -3.18 1.32 16.62
CA ASN A 169 -3.20 2.44 15.67
C ASN A 169 -4.36 3.42 15.89
N ALA A 170 -5.50 2.93 16.39
CA ALA A 170 -6.64 3.78 16.74
C ALA A 170 -6.52 4.42 18.14
N GLU A 171 -5.51 4.03 18.93
CA GLU A 171 -5.40 4.35 20.37
C GLU A 171 -6.72 4.10 21.12
N ALA A 172 -7.37 2.98 20.82
CA ALA A 172 -8.71 2.68 21.32
C ALA A 172 -8.68 1.50 22.31
N PRO A 173 -9.51 1.52 23.37
CA PRO A 173 -9.66 0.39 24.26
C PRO A 173 -10.09 -0.87 23.51
N LEU A 174 -9.52 -2.02 23.87
CA LEU A 174 -9.80 -3.30 23.20
C LEU A 174 -11.29 -3.62 23.11
N ASP A 175 -12.06 -3.39 24.17
CA ASP A 175 -13.50 -3.71 24.20
C ASP A 175 -14.30 -2.91 23.17
N GLU A 176 -13.89 -1.67 22.91
CA GLU A 176 -14.52 -0.82 21.89
C GLU A 176 -14.20 -1.32 20.49
N VAL A 177 -12.93 -1.68 20.23
CA VAL A 177 -12.48 -2.27 18.97
C VAL A 177 -13.19 -3.58 18.68
N LEU A 178 -13.32 -4.45 19.69
CA LEU A 178 -14.05 -5.70 19.56
C LEU A 178 -15.53 -5.44 19.25
N ARG A 179 -16.21 -4.56 20.00
CA ARG A 179 -17.63 -4.26 19.76
C ARG A 179 -17.88 -3.67 18.37
N ALA A 180 -17.01 -2.78 17.91
CA ALA A 180 -17.20 -2.05 16.67
C ALA A 180 -16.79 -2.86 15.43
N ASN A 181 -15.68 -3.61 15.48
CA ASN A 181 -15.06 -4.19 14.29
C ASN A 181 -14.93 -5.71 14.32
N PHE A 182 -14.96 -6.32 15.51
CA PHE A 182 -14.81 -7.78 15.67
C PHE A 182 -15.83 -8.34 16.68
N PRO A 183 -17.14 -8.09 16.52
CA PRO A 183 -18.13 -8.40 17.55
C PRO A 183 -18.21 -9.89 17.88
N TRP A 184 -17.90 -10.77 16.92
CA TRP A 184 -17.82 -12.22 17.13
C TRP A 184 -16.63 -12.64 18.01
N CYS A 185 -15.64 -11.77 18.24
CA CYS A 185 -14.50 -11.98 19.14
C CYS A 185 -14.71 -11.35 20.53
N ALA A 186 -15.81 -10.62 20.77
CA ALA A 186 -16.02 -9.87 22.02
C ALA A 186 -16.01 -10.76 23.28
N GLY A 187 -16.46 -12.01 23.16
CA GLY A 187 -16.43 -12.99 24.26
C GLY A 187 -15.03 -13.42 24.70
N TRP A 188 -14.00 -13.15 23.89
CA TRP A 188 -12.60 -13.50 24.14
C TRP A 188 -11.75 -12.32 24.62
N ALA A 189 -12.38 -11.23 25.07
CA ALA A 189 -11.67 -9.98 25.39
C ALA A 189 -10.59 -10.16 26.46
N LYS A 190 -10.78 -11.08 27.43
CA LYS A 190 -9.79 -11.36 28.48
C LYS A 190 -8.60 -12.13 27.91
N GLU A 191 -8.85 -13.22 27.22
CA GLU A 191 -7.85 -14.09 26.58
C GLU A 191 -7.05 -13.32 25.52
N LEU A 192 -7.69 -12.42 24.79
CA LEU A 192 -7.00 -11.54 23.84
C LEU A 192 -6.04 -10.57 24.53
N ARG A 193 -6.36 -10.04 25.72
CA ARG A 193 -5.41 -9.22 26.49
C ARG A 193 -4.21 -10.04 26.95
N GLU A 194 -4.45 -11.24 27.47
CA GLU A 194 -3.39 -12.16 27.88
C GLU A 194 -2.48 -12.51 26.68
N LEU A 195 -3.08 -12.80 25.52
CA LEU A 195 -2.34 -13.06 24.28
C LEU A 195 -1.53 -11.84 23.83
N PHE A 196 -2.10 -10.63 23.86
CA PHE A 196 -1.40 -9.42 23.43
C PHE A 196 -0.25 -9.06 24.37
N ALA A 197 -0.42 -9.26 25.68
CA ALA A 197 0.67 -9.11 26.64
C ALA A 197 1.81 -10.09 26.34
N ALA A 198 1.50 -11.38 26.18
CA ALA A 198 2.50 -12.39 25.82
C ALA A 198 3.16 -12.11 24.46
N TYR A 199 2.41 -11.56 23.49
CA TYR A 199 2.95 -11.17 22.19
C TYR A 199 3.96 -10.03 22.31
N VAL A 200 3.67 -9.01 23.12
CA VAL A 200 4.60 -7.90 23.39
C VAL A 200 5.85 -8.40 24.10
N GLU A 201 5.71 -9.24 25.13
CA GLU A 201 6.85 -9.85 25.83
C GLU A 201 7.71 -10.69 24.88
N ALA A 202 7.09 -11.50 24.03
CA ALA A 202 7.80 -12.32 23.05
C ALA A 202 8.57 -11.47 22.03
N LYS A 203 8.00 -10.35 21.58
CA LYS A 203 8.69 -9.37 20.70
C LYS A 203 9.91 -8.76 21.39
N GLN A 204 9.76 -8.31 22.64
CA GLN A 204 10.83 -7.70 23.42
C GLN A 204 11.98 -8.68 23.69
N LEU A 205 11.68 -9.92 24.12
CA LEU A 205 12.68 -10.97 24.34
C LEU A 205 13.46 -11.30 23.07
N GLN A 206 12.80 -11.25 21.92
CA GLN A 206 13.41 -11.55 20.62
C GLN A 206 14.09 -10.34 19.96
N ASN A 207 14.04 -9.15 20.59
CA ASN A 207 14.47 -7.89 19.98
C ASN A 207 13.86 -7.68 18.58
N VAL A 208 12.55 -7.89 18.48
CA VAL A 208 11.77 -7.77 17.25
C VAL A 208 10.75 -6.67 17.43
N LEU A 209 10.62 -5.81 16.42
CA LEU A 209 9.54 -4.84 16.29
C LEU A 209 8.67 -5.19 15.08
N ASP A 210 7.37 -4.91 15.15
CA ASP A 210 6.49 -4.93 13.98
C ASP A 210 6.22 -3.49 13.48
N TYR A 211 5.41 -3.34 12.41
CA TYR A 211 5.07 -2.00 11.90
C TYR A 211 4.40 -1.11 12.95
N ASP A 212 3.53 -1.69 13.78
CA ASP A 212 2.76 -0.93 14.76
C ASP A 212 3.70 -0.43 15.87
N ASP A 213 4.69 -1.23 16.27
CA ASP A 213 5.71 -0.87 17.25
C ASP A 213 6.57 0.32 16.80
N LEU A 214 6.89 0.42 15.50
CA LEU A 214 7.67 1.55 14.99
C LEU A 214 6.99 2.89 15.25
N LEU A 215 5.66 2.90 15.24
CA LEU A 215 4.85 4.08 15.58
C LEU A 215 4.60 4.16 17.08
N LEU A 216 4.30 3.04 17.73
CA LEU A 216 3.96 3.01 19.14
C LEU A 216 5.15 3.43 20.01
N TYR A 217 6.34 2.87 19.80
CA TYR A 217 7.54 3.30 20.51
C TYR A 217 7.80 4.78 20.26
N TRP A 218 7.70 5.26 19.01
CA TRP A 218 7.91 6.68 18.72
C TRP A 218 6.88 7.58 19.45
N ALA A 219 5.61 7.21 19.45
CA ALA A 219 4.58 7.96 20.18
C ALA A 219 4.83 7.96 21.70
N GLN A 220 5.25 6.82 22.27
CA GLN A 220 5.63 6.73 23.68
C GLN A 220 6.85 7.60 23.99
N THR A 221 7.86 7.64 23.10
CA THR A 221 9.00 8.55 23.23
C THR A 221 8.56 10.01 23.28
N MET A 222 7.56 10.39 22.48
CA MET A 222 7.01 11.75 22.47
C MET A 222 6.19 12.08 23.73
N GLY A 223 5.89 11.10 24.57
CA GLY A 223 5.27 11.32 25.88
C GLY A 223 6.26 11.82 26.95
N ASP A 224 7.57 11.62 26.76
CA ASP A 224 8.60 12.20 27.62
C ASP A 224 8.96 13.60 27.13
N ALA A 225 8.80 14.62 27.98
CA ALA A 225 8.97 16.02 27.58
C ALA A 225 10.40 16.35 27.13
N ALA A 226 11.42 15.75 27.75
CA ALA A 226 12.81 16.05 27.41
C ALA A 226 13.18 15.45 26.06
N LEU A 227 12.81 14.18 25.82
CA LEU A 227 13.03 13.51 24.54
C LEU A 227 12.18 14.15 23.42
N ALA A 228 10.94 14.53 23.71
CA ALA A 228 10.08 15.22 22.76
C ALA A 228 10.66 16.58 22.33
N ASP A 229 11.14 17.38 23.28
CA ASP A 229 11.78 18.66 22.99
C ASP A 229 13.09 18.49 22.20
N GLU A 230 13.91 17.50 22.56
CA GLU A 230 15.15 17.21 21.85
C GLU A 230 14.89 16.78 20.40
N ILE A 231 14.06 15.75 20.21
CA ILE A 231 13.73 15.19 18.89
C ILE A 231 12.96 16.20 18.05
N GLY A 232 11.93 16.85 18.62
CA GLY A 232 11.15 17.89 17.96
C GLY A 232 11.97 19.13 17.61
N GLY A 233 13.01 19.43 18.38
CA GLY A 233 13.98 20.51 18.15
C GLY A 233 14.95 20.26 16.98
N ARG A 234 15.02 19.03 16.45
CA ARG A 234 15.85 18.70 15.27
C ARG A 234 15.34 19.32 13.98
N TRP A 235 14.03 19.53 13.88
CA TRP A 235 13.39 20.04 12.67
C TRP A 235 12.66 21.35 12.95
N ASP A 236 12.95 22.38 12.19
CA ASP A 236 12.21 23.65 12.24
C ASP A 236 10.88 23.54 11.50
N HIS A 237 10.84 22.70 10.47
CA HIS A 237 9.68 22.51 9.60
C HIS A 237 9.34 21.03 9.49
N VAL A 238 8.07 20.70 9.75
CA VAL A 238 7.52 19.35 9.59
C VAL A 238 6.39 19.43 8.58
N LEU A 239 6.52 18.70 7.48
CA LEU A 239 5.56 18.71 6.38
C LEU A 239 5.00 17.31 6.17
N VAL A 240 3.67 17.19 6.13
CA VAL A 240 2.98 15.90 6.00
C VAL A 240 2.05 15.93 4.79
N ASP A 241 2.25 15.01 3.85
CA ASP A 241 1.32 14.76 2.74
C ASP A 241 0.35 13.60 3.07
N GLU A 242 -0.80 13.59 2.41
CA GLU A 242 -1.88 12.60 2.59
C GLU A 242 -2.39 12.52 4.04
N TYR A 243 -2.49 13.67 4.72
CA TYR A 243 -2.82 13.72 6.15
C TYR A 243 -4.17 13.08 6.52
N GLN A 244 -5.12 13.03 5.58
CA GLN A 244 -6.41 12.37 5.78
C GLN A 244 -6.33 10.85 5.98
N ASP A 245 -5.22 10.22 5.60
CA ASP A 245 -4.99 8.78 5.75
C ASP A 245 -4.19 8.45 7.01
N THR A 246 -3.92 9.44 7.86
CA THR A 246 -3.23 9.20 9.13
C THR A 246 -4.16 8.55 10.14
N ASN A 247 -3.60 7.68 10.97
CA ASN A 247 -4.28 7.15 12.15
C ASN A 247 -4.05 8.06 13.36
N ARG A 248 -4.73 7.77 14.47
CA ARG A 248 -4.65 8.60 15.67
C ARG A 248 -3.24 8.61 16.27
N LEU A 249 -2.59 7.44 16.31
CA LEU A 249 -1.22 7.30 16.80
C LEU A 249 -0.21 8.17 16.03
N GLN A 250 -0.35 8.28 14.71
CA GLN A 250 0.47 9.18 13.88
C GLN A 250 0.20 10.65 14.18
N ALA A 251 -1.05 11.03 14.46
CA ALA A 251 -1.36 12.39 14.90
C ALA A 251 -0.74 12.70 16.27
N THR A 252 -0.80 11.75 17.22
CA THR A 252 -0.12 11.85 18.53
C THR A 252 1.37 12.13 18.37
N ILE A 253 2.05 11.44 17.45
CA ILE A 253 3.47 11.69 17.13
C ILE A 253 3.69 13.13 16.65
N LEU A 254 2.85 13.63 15.73
CA LEU A 254 2.99 15.00 15.20
C LEU A 254 2.79 16.07 16.28
N THR A 255 1.78 15.90 17.12
CA THR A 255 1.48 16.83 18.20
C THR A 255 2.54 16.77 19.30
N GLY A 256 3.16 15.60 19.53
CA GLY A 256 4.36 15.47 20.35
C GLY A 256 5.59 16.17 19.78
N LEU A 257 5.83 16.05 18.47
CA LEU A 257 6.94 16.75 17.79
C LEU A 257 6.76 18.27 17.77
N LYS A 258 5.52 18.74 17.58
CA LYS A 258 5.15 20.15 17.40
C LYS A 258 3.89 20.50 18.22
N PRO A 259 3.98 20.59 19.55
CA PRO A 259 2.82 20.80 20.43
C PRO A 259 2.10 22.13 20.19
N ALA A 260 2.83 23.17 19.77
CA ALA A 260 2.25 24.47 19.40
C ALA A 260 1.97 24.60 17.88
N GLY A 261 2.15 23.54 17.09
CA GLY A 261 1.97 23.53 15.64
C GLY A 261 2.97 24.39 14.86
N ARG A 262 3.97 25.00 15.51
CA ARG A 262 4.94 25.89 14.85
C ARG A 262 5.77 25.14 13.82
N GLY A 263 5.73 25.59 12.57
CA GLY A 263 6.43 24.95 11.46
C GLY A 263 5.77 23.66 10.97
N LEU A 264 4.61 23.27 11.52
CA LEU A 264 3.85 22.12 11.06
C LEU A 264 2.97 22.52 9.86
N THR A 265 3.12 21.81 8.75
CA THR A 265 2.25 21.93 7.59
C THR A 265 1.70 20.56 7.23
N VAL A 266 0.38 20.41 7.27
CA VAL A 266 -0.29 19.19 6.82
C VAL A 266 -1.08 19.46 5.55
N VAL A 267 -1.09 18.48 4.65
CA VAL A 267 -1.72 18.59 3.34
C VAL A 267 -2.55 17.35 3.08
N GLY A 268 -3.80 17.53 2.65
CA GLY A 268 -4.69 16.40 2.40
C GLY A 268 -6.02 16.74 1.76
N ASP A 269 -6.81 15.70 1.54
CA ASP A 269 -8.15 15.76 0.97
C ASP A 269 -9.08 14.81 1.73
N ASP A 270 -9.99 15.34 2.54
CA ASP A 270 -11.04 14.58 3.25
C ASP A 270 -11.86 13.68 2.32
N ALA A 271 -12.08 14.10 1.06
CA ALA A 271 -12.77 13.30 0.05
C ALA A 271 -11.95 12.11 -0.47
N GLN A 272 -10.67 12.01 -0.12
CA GLN A 272 -9.76 10.92 -0.49
C GLN A 272 -9.30 10.09 0.72
N ALA A 273 -10.00 10.17 1.86
CA ALA A 273 -9.76 9.32 3.02
C ALA A 273 -10.34 7.91 2.79
N ILE A 274 -9.49 6.95 2.45
CA ILE A 274 -9.90 5.59 2.00
C ILE A 274 -9.12 4.44 2.67
N TYR A 275 -8.52 4.70 3.84
CA TYR A 275 -7.69 3.73 4.56
C TYR A 275 -8.19 3.44 5.98
N SER A 276 -9.49 3.56 6.27
CA SER A 276 -10.00 3.33 7.64
C SER A 276 -9.85 1.87 8.09
N PHE A 277 -9.74 0.93 7.13
CA PHE A 277 -9.40 -0.46 7.40
C PHE A 277 -8.00 -0.61 8.04
N ARG A 278 -7.13 0.41 7.94
CA ARG A 278 -5.84 0.54 8.64
C ARG A 278 -5.91 1.48 9.86
N ALA A 279 -7.11 1.70 10.39
CA ALA A 279 -7.38 2.65 11.47
C ALA A 279 -7.08 4.13 11.15
N ALA A 280 -6.93 4.48 9.86
CA ALA A 280 -6.91 5.89 9.48
C ALA A 280 -8.24 6.57 9.85
N THR A 281 -8.18 7.81 10.30
CA THR A 281 -9.37 8.57 10.68
C THR A 281 -9.41 9.91 9.96
N VAL A 282 -10.52 10.17 9.27
CA VAL A 282 -10.77 11.47 8.62
C VAL A 282 -10.87 12.60 9.65
N ARG A 283 -11.13 12.28 10.93
CA ARG A 283 -11.17 13.28 12.01
C ARG A 283 -9.86 14.04 12.16
N ASN A 284 -8.71 13.39 11.95
CA ASN A 284 -7.40 14.05 12.03
C ASN A 284 -7.36 15.30 11.14
N ILE A 285 -7.79 15.21 9.88
CA ILE A 285 -7.77 16.36 8.97
C ILE A 285 -8.92 17.35 9.24
N LEU A 286 -10.09 16.86 9.70
CA LEU A 286 -11.25 17.72 9.98
C LEU A 286 -11.07 18.56 11.24
N ASP A 287 -10.40 18.02 12.26
CA ASP A 287 -10.25 18.64 13.59
C ASP A 287 -8.96 19.46 13.73
N PHE A 288 -7.97 19.24 12.86
CA PHE A 288 -6.69 19.97 12.83
C PHE A 288 -6.79 21.50 12.96
N PRO A 289 -7.76 22.20 12.32
CA PRO A 289 -7.89 23.66 12.46
C PRO A 289 -8.01 24.14 13.91
N THR A 290 -8.65 23.33 14.75
CA THR A 290 -9.00 23.66 16.14
C THR A 290 -8.07 23.01 17.17
N GLU A 291 -7.10 22.20 16.73
CA GLU A 291 -6.22 21.44 17.62
C GLU A 291 -5.17 22.32 18.32
N PHE A 292 -4.79 23.44 17.70
CA PHE A 292 -3.72 24.32 18.19
C PHE A 292 -4.26 25.67 18.69
N SER A 293 -3.46 26.30 19.55
CA SER A 293 -3.66 27.69 19.98
C SER A 293 -2.39 28.51 19.72
N PRO A 294 -2.40 29.45 18.75
CA PRO A 294 -3.52 29.86 17.90
C PRO A 294 -3.95 28.77 16.90
N ALA A 295 -5.20 28.86 16.45
CA ALA A 295 -5.80 27.94 15.47
C ALA A 295 -4.98 27.88 14.17
N ALA A 296 -5.03 26.73 13.49
CA ALA A 296 -4.29 26.56 12.25
C ALA A 296 -4.92 27.36 11.10
N GLU A 297 -4.07 27.93 10.25
CA GLU A 297 -4.53 28.58 9.03
C GLU A 297 -4.98 27.51 8.04
N VAL A 298 -6.13 27.71 7.39
CA VAL A 298 -6.69 26.76 6.42
C VAL A 298 -6.70 27.38 5.03
N ILE A 299 -5.87 26.84 4.12
CA ILE A 299 -5.82 27.27 2.72
C ILE A 299 -6.41 26.17 1.84
N THR A 300 -7.42 26.52 1.05
CA THR A 300 -8.10 25.58 0.15
C THR A 300 -7.61 25.70 -1.29
N LEU A 301 -7.24 24.58 -1.90
CA LEU A 301 -6.92 24.44 -3.33
C LEU A 301 -8.05 23.72 -4.05
N ASP A 302 -8.89 24.48 -4.76
CA ASP A 302 -10.12 24.03 -5.42
C ASP A 302 -10.03 23.94 -6.96
N ARG A 303 -9.04 24.60 -7.57
CA ARG A 303 -8.79 24.50 -9.02
C ARG A 303 -8.14 23.17 -9.39
N ASN A 304 -8.84 22.33 -10.15
CA ASN A 304 -8.38 21.06 -10.70
C ASN A 304 -7.70 21.26 -12.08
N TYR A 305 -6.51 20.69 -12.23
CA TYR A 305 -5.70 20.75 -13.46
C TYR A 305 -5.71 19.45 -14.27
N ARG A 306 -6.40 18.42 -13.79
CA ARG A 306 -6.33 17.04 -14.30
C ARG A 306 -7.50 16.69 -15.21
N SER A 307 -8.71 16.76 -14.66
CA SER A 307 -9.94 16.20 -15.23
C SER A 307 -10.70 17.27 -15.99
N THR A 308 -11.53 16.86 -16.94
CA THR A 308 -12.43 17.77 -17.66
C THR A 308 -13.59 18.25 -16.78
N THR A 309 -14.24 19.35 -17.19
CA THR A 309 -15.43 19.90 -16.53
C THR A 309 -16.53 18.86 -16.35
N ALA A 310 -16.77 18.01 -17.37
CA ALA A 310 -17.80 16.98 -17.33
C ALA A 310 -17.49 15.86 -16.31
N ILE A 311 -16.25 15.35 -16.28
CA ILE A 311 -15.81 14.36 -15.29
C ILE A 311 -15.90 14.95 -13.87
N LEU A 312 -15.44 16.19 -13.71
CA LEU A 312 -15.41 16.86 -12.41
C LEU A 312 -16.81 17.16 -11.88
N ALA A 313 -17.76 17.54 -12.74
CA ALA A 313 -19.16 17.72 -12.38
C ALA A 313 -19.78 16.42 -11.86
N ALA A 314 -19.54 15.29 -12.54
CA ALA A 314 -20.01 13.98 -12.10
C ALA A 314 -19.39 13.59 -10.74
N ALA A 315 -18.07 13.75 -10.58
CA ALA A 315 -17.36 13.43 -9.34
C ALA A 315 -17.81 14.32 -8.17
N ASN A 316 -17.96 15.63 -8.38
CA ASN A 316 -18.50 16.58 -7.40
C ASN A 316 -19.94 16.20 -7.00
N GLY A 317 -20.75 15.73 -7.95
CA GLY A 317 -22.10 15.24 -7.68
C GLY A 317 -22.11 14.03 -6.75
N VAL A 318 -21.20 13.07 -6.97
CA VAL A 318 -21.07 11.87 -6.11
C VAL A 318 -20.63 12.22 -4.71
N ILE A 319 -19.53 12.99 -4.56
CA ILE A 319 -18.99 13.35 -3.24
C ILE A 319 -19.84 14.40 -2.51
N GLY A 320 -20.62 15.20 -3.24
CA GLY A 320 -21.53 16.19 -2.66
C GLY A 320 -22.65 15.57 -1.82
N LEU A 321 -22.90 14.27 -1.96
CA LEU A 321 -23.84 13.51 -1.13
C LEU A 321 -23.23 13.01 0.19
N ALA A 322 -21.96 13.29 0.47
CA ALA A 322 -21.32 12.93 1.73
C ALA A 322 -21.80 13.83 2.89
N LYS A 323 -21.98 13.24 4.07
CA LYS A 323 -22.54 13.93 5.25
C LYS A 323 -21.59 14.96 5.88
N GLU A 324 -20.32 14.59 6.04
CA GLU A 324 -19.28 15.42 6.65
C GLU A 324 -18.15 15.62 5.64
N ARG A 325 -17.86 16.88 5.29
CA ARG A 325 -16.77 17.25 4.38
C ARG A 325 -16.37 18.71 4.55
N PHE A 326 -15.14 19.05 4.16
CA PHE A 326 -14.82 20.44 3.84
C PHE A 326 -15.61 20.85 2.60
N THR A 327 -16.34 21.97 2.69
CA THR A 327 -17.11 22.46 1.54
C THR A 327 -16.17 23.07 0.52
N LYS A 328 -15.71 22.23 -0.42
CA LYS A 328 -14.97 22.62 -1.62
C LYS A 328 -15.65 22.03 -2.84
N ASN A 329 -15.88 22.86 -3.85
CA ASN A 329 -16.39 22.44 -5.14
C ASN A 329 -15.26 22.63 -6.15
N LEU A 330 -14.75 21.53 -6.69
CA LEU A 330 -13.63 21.60 -7.60
C LEU A 330 -14.08 22.16 -8.94
N TRP A 331 -13.27 23.03 -9.53
CA TRP A 331 -13.52 23.61 -10.86
C TRP A 331 -12.29 23.45 -11.75
N THR A 332 -12.46 23.48 -13.07
CA THR A 332 -11.38 23.31 -14.04
C THR A 332 -11.64 24.12 -15.30
N GLU A 333 -10.56 24.49 -16.00
CA GLU A 333 -10.60 25.12 -17.33
C GLU A 333 -10.53 24.10 -18.47
N ARG A 334 -10.34 22.80 -18.16
CA ARG A 334 -10.33 21.73 -19.17
C ARG A 334 -11.74 21.45 -19.62
N GLU A 335 -12.15 22.01 -20.75
CA GLU A 335 -13.45 21.74 -21.34
C GLU A 335 -13.48 20.42 -22.14
N SER A 336 -14.58 19.69 -22.03
CA SER A 336 -14.91 18.58 -22.92
C SER A 336 -16.43 18.42 -22.98
N ALA A 337 -16.94 18.12 -24.17
CA ALA A 337 -18.35 17.75 -24.36
C ALA A 337 -18.60 16.28 -23.98
N GLU A 338 -17.57 15.44 -23.92
CA GLU A 338 -17.69 14.03 -23.56
C GLU A 338 -18.01 13.89 -22.07
N ARG A 339 -19.18 13.33 -21.77
CA ARG A 339 -19.58 13.00 -20.40
C ARG A 339 -19.06 11.62 -20.01
N PRO A 340 -18.77 11.38 -18.71
CA PRO A 340 -18.52 10.04 -18.21
C PRO A 340 -19.63 9.07 -18.62
N ARG A 341 -19.25 7.87 -19.06
CA ARG A 341 -20.20 6.87 -19.55
C ARG A 341 -20.59 5.90 -18.44
N LEU A 342 -21.90 5.65 -18.29
CA LEU A 342 -22.45 4.52 -17.55
C LEU A 342 -22.74 3.41 -18.57
N VAL A 343 -21.91 2.37 -18.57
CA VAL A 343 -21.97 1.31 -19.57
C VAL A 343 -22.63 0.08 -18.97
N THR A 344 -23.86 -0.20 -19.39
CA THR A 344 -24.60 -1.39 -18.97
C THR A 344 -24.20 -2.59 -19.83
N VAL A 345 -23.77 -3.67 -19.19
CA VAL A 345 -23.41 -4.93 -19.84
C VAL A 345 -24.17 -6.09 -19.19
N ARG A 346 -24.33 -7.21 -19.91
CA ARG A 346 -25.11 -8.34 -19.39
C ARG A 346 -24.46 -8.99 -18.17
N ASP A 347 -23.16 -9.23 -18.20
CA ASP A 347 -22.42 -10.01 -17.21
C ASP A 347 -20.93 -9.60 -17.16
N GLU A 348 -20.16 -10.20 -16.23
CA GLU A 348 -18.73 -9.92 -16.06
C GLU A 348 -17.88 -10.30 -17.28
N ALA A 349 -18.32 -11.27 -18.09
CA ALA A 349 -17.61 -11.64 -19.32
C ALA A 349 -17.84 -10.60 -20.43
N ASP A 350 -19.06 -10.06 -20.55
CA ASP A 350 -19.33 -8.91 -21.42
C ASP A 350 -18.60 -7.65 -20.95
N GLN A 351 -18.46 -7.43 -19.64
CA GLN A 351 -17.61 -6.35 -19.11
C GLN A 351 -16.16 -6.49 -19.60
N ALA A 352 -15.57 -7.67 -19.48
CA ALA A 352 -14.19 -7.91 -19.93
C ALA A 352 -14.03 -7.67 -21.45
N ARG A 353 -15.00 -8.14 -22.26
CA ARG A 353 -14.99 -7.92 -23.71
C ARG A 353 -15.14 -6.44 -24.07
N PHE A 354 -16.10 -5.73 -23.46
CA PHE A 354 -16.31 -4.31 -23.67
C PHE A 354 -15.04 -3.50 -23.39
N VAL A 355 -14.41 -3.73 -22.23
CA VAL A 355 -13.19 -3.02 -21.84
C VAL A 355 -12.06 -3.33 -22.81
N ALA A 356 -11.87 -4.58 -23.22
CA ALA A 356 -10.85 -4.94 -24.20
C ALA A 356 -11.12 -4.32 -25.59
N ASP A 357 -12.37 -4.24 -26.03
CA ASP A 357 -12.76 -3.57 -27.28
C ASP A 357 -12.41 -2.07 -27.23
N GLU A 358 -12.82 -1.36 -26.19
CA GLU A 358 -12.57 0.09 -26.07
C GLU A 358 -11.07 0.41 -25.87
N VAL A 359 -10.32 -0.44 -25.16
CA VAL A 359 -8.86 -0.26 -25.02
C VAL A 359 -8.16 -0.33 -26.36
N LEU A 360 -8.55 -1.29 -27.21
CA LEU A 360 -8.01 -1.43 -28.56
C LEU A 360 -8.51 -0.29 -29.47
N GLU A 361 -9.77 0.13 -29.38
CA GLU A 361 -10.28 1.27 -30.14
C GLU A 361 -9.54 2.57 -29.79
N ASN A 362 -9.31 2.84 -28.51
CA ASN A 362 -8.50 3.96 -28.06
C ASN A 362 -7.06 3.87 -28.60
N ARG A 363 -6.49 2.66 -28.66
CA ARG A 363 -5.15 2.40 -29.20
C ARG A 363 -5.07 2.71 -30.69
N GLU A 364 -6.05 2.25 -31.48
CA GLU A 364 -6.15 2.60 -32.91
C GLU A 364 -6.36 4.10 -33.12
N GLY A 365 -7.00 4.78 -32.16
CA GLY A 365 -7.07 6.25 -32.08
C GLY A 365 -5.77 6.95 -31.65
N GLY A 366 -4.68 6.20 -31.43
CA GLY A 366 -3.36 6.72 -31.07
C GLY A 366 -3.09 6.84 -29.56
N MET A 367 -3.96 6.34 -28.69
CA MET A 367 -3.73 6.32 -27.24
C MET A 367 -2.86 5.12 -26.84
N ARG A 368 -1.72 5.38 -26.18
CA ARG A 368 -0.84 4.30 -25.71
C ARG A 368 -1.54 3.46 -24.63
N LEU A 369 -1.21 2.17 -24.55
CA LEU A 369 -1.75 1.28 -23.52
C LEU A 369 -1.49 1.83 -22.09
N LYS A 370 -0.30 2.39 -21.84
CA LYS A 370 0.05 2.96 -20.52
C LYS A 370 -0.70 4.24 -20.14
N ASP A 371 -1.36 4.89 -21.10
CA ASP A 371 -2.20 6.07 -20.83
C ASP A 371 -3.64 5.65 -20.47
N GLN A 372 -3.92 4.35 -20.42
CA GLN A 372 -5.20 3.75 -20.08
C GLN A 372 -5.08 2.90 -18.80
N ALA A 373 -6.10 2.93 -17.94
CA ALA A 373 -6.12 2.11 -16.74
C ALA A 373 -7.49 1.51 -16.43
N ILE A 374 -7.45 0.33 -15.83
CA ILE A 374 -8.63 -0.38 -15.34
C ILE A 374 -8.54 -0.45 -13.83
N LEU A 375 -9.55 0.11 -13.17
CA LEU A 375 -9.67 0.19 -11.73
C LEU A 375 -10.77 -0.76 -11.24
N PHE A 376 -10.48 -1.44 -10.13
CA PHE A 376 -11.42 -2.37 -9.50
C PHE A 376 -11.36 -2.31 -7.97
N ARG A 377 -12.48 -2.63 -7.32
CA ARG A 377 -12.57 -2.59 -5.85
C ARG A 377 -11.76 -3.69 -5.16
N ALA A 378 -11.75 -4.91 -5.70
CA ALA A 378 -11.08 -6.05 -5.13
C ALA A 378 -10.26 -6.79 -6.20
N SER A 379 -9.10 -7.34 -5.83
CA SER A 379 -8.14 -7.91 -6.79
C SER A 379 -8.65 -9.11 -7.59
N HIS A 380 -9.74 -9.75 -7.15
CA HIS A 380 -10.38 -10.84 -7.89
C HIS A 380 -11.33 -10.35 -8.99
N HIS A 381 -11.82 -9.10 -8.93
CA HIS A 381 -12.69 -8.53 -9.97
C HIS A 381 -12.00 -8.41 -11.34
N SER A 382 -10.66 -8.38 -11.37
CA SER A 382 -9.90 -8.32 -12.62
C SER A 382 -9.72 -9.68 -13.30
N GLY A 383 -10.00 -10.80 -12.61
CA GLY A 383 -9.73 -12.15 -13.12
C GLY A 383 -10.29 -12.42 -14.52
N PRO A 384 -11.59 -12.19 -14.78
CA PRO A 384 -12.18 -12.36 -16.11
C PRO A 384 -11.54 -11.47 -17.19
N LEU A 385 -11.13 -10.26 -16.82
CA LEU A 385 -10.46 -9.33 -17.72
C LEU A 385 -9.04 -9.80 -18.05
N GLU A 386 -8.27 -10.26 -17.06
CA GLU A 386 -6.91 -10.79 -17.26
C GLU A 386 -6.91 -11.91 -18.31
N VAL A 387 -7.86 -12.85 -18.21
CA VAL A 387 -8.03 -13.92 -19.21
C VAL A 387 -8.33 -13.36 -20.60
N GLU A 388 -9.21 -12.36 -20.69
CA GLU A 388 -9.58 -11.75 -21.98
C GLU A 388 -8.44 -10.94 -22.62
N LEU A 389 -7.66 -10.22 -21.81
CA LEU A 389 -6.48 -9.48 -22.27
C LEU A 389 -5.40 -10.43 -22.79
N THR A 390 -5.11 -11.51 -22.04
CA THR A 390 -4.19 -12.57 -22.49
C THR A 390 -4.67 -13.22 -23.78
N ARG A 391 -5.97 -13.56 -23.88
CA ARG A 391 -6.57 -14.15 -25.09
C ARG A 391 -6.40 -13.27 -26.32
N ARG A 392 -6.39 -11.95 -26.14
CA ARG A 392 -6.25 -10.95 -27.21
C ARG A 392 -4.83 -10.43 -27.39
N ASN A 393 -3.86 -10.99 -26.66
CA ASN A 393 -2.47 -10.56 -26.68
C ASN A 393 -2.28 -9.06 -26.35
N ILE A 394 -3.06 -8.54 -25.39
CA ILE A 394 -2.90 -7.17 -24.88
C ILE A 394 -1.97 -7.23 -23.66
N PRO A 395 -0.75 -6.65 -23.71
CA PRO A 395 0.17 -6.67 -22.59
C PRO A 395 -0.38 -5.84 -21.42
N PHE A 396 -0.28 -6.34 -20.19
CA PHE A 396 -0.76 -5.63 -19.01
C PHE A 396 0.12 -5.86 -17.78
N VAL A 397 0.04 -4.92 -16.83
CA VAL A 397 0.66 -5.02 -15.51
C VAL A 397 -0.41 -4.79 -14.45
N LYS A 398 -0.46 -5.69 -13.46
CA LYS A 398 -1.39 -5.64 -12.34
C LYS A 398 -0.70 -5.10 -11.09
N PHE A 399 -1.20 -3.98 -10.56
CA PHE A 399 -0.79 -3.41 -9.28
C PHE A 399 -1.77 -3.83 -8.18
N GLY A 400 -1.24 -4.28 -7.03
CA GLY A 400 -2.05 -4.74 -5.88
C GLY A 400 -2.47 -6.22 -5.92
N GLY A 401 -1.64 -7.10 -6.50
CA GLY A 401 -1.77 -8.57 -6.47
C GLY A 401 -0.84 -9.27 -5.45
N LEU A 402 -0.95 -10.60 -5.31
CA LEU A 402 -0.10 -11.43 -4.43
C LEU A 402 1.38 -11.09 -4.64
N LYS A 403 2.05 -10.64 -3.57
CA LYS A 403 3.30 -9.89 -3.65
C LYS A 403 4.47 -10.82 -3.94
N PHE A 404 5.40 -10.37 -4.78
CA PHE A 404 6.73 -10.97 -4.98
C PHE A 404 7.41 -11.35 -3.64
N LEU A 405 7.30 -10.47 -2.63
CA LEU A 405 7.84 -10.70 -1.28
C LEU A 405 7.10 -11.76 -0.46
N ASP A 406 5.85 -12.07 -0.81
CA ASP A 406 5.07 -13.10 -0.12
C ASP A 406 5.40 -14.51 -0.65
N SER A 407 6.20 -14.61 -1.71
CA SER A 407 6.60 -15.88 -2.27
C SER A 407 7.54 -16.64 -1.32
N ALA A 408 7.34 -17.96 -1.20
CA ALA A 408 8.05 -18.78 -0.22
C ALA A 408 9.59 -18.66 -0.32
N HIS A 409 10.11 -18.76 -1.53
CA HIS A 409 11.55 -18.66 -1.80
C HIS A 409 12.17 -17.29 -1.49
N VAL A 410 11.47 -16.18 -1.76
CA VAL A 410 11.93 -14.84 -1.35
C VAL A 410 11.93 -14.71 0.17
N LYS A 411 10.88 -15.19 0.86
CA LYS A 411 10.84 -15.20 2.33
C LYS A 411 11.94 -16.05 2.97
N ASP A 412 12.30 -17.17 2.35
CA ASP A 412 13.41 -18.00 2.83
C ASP A 412 14.73 -17.24 2.83
N MET A 413 15.08 -16.58 1.71
CA MET A 413 16.30 -15.75 1.65
C MET A 413 16.27 -14.58 2.64
N LEU A 414 15.13 -13.88 2.75
CA LEU A 414 14.99 -12.78 3.69
C LEU A 414 15.09 -13.25 5.15
N ALA A 415 14.56 -14.43 5.48
CA ALA A 415 14.70 -15.02 6.80
C ALA A 415 16.17 -15.25 7.16
N VAL A 416 16.99 -15.80 6.25
CA VAL A 416 18.44 -15.99 6.48
C VAL A 416 19.13 -14.68 6.82
N LEU A 417 18.87 -13.63 6.04
CA LEU A 417 19.45 -12.30 6.28
C LEU A 417 18.98 -11.69 7.61
N ARG A 418 17.69 -11.82 7.96
CA ARG A 418 17.14 -11.34 9.23
C ARG A 418 17.73 -12.07 10.42
N PHE A 419 17.80 -13.40 10.37
CA PHE A 419 18.38 -14.18 11.47
C PHE A 419 19.88 -13.91 11.63
N ALA A 420 20.61 -13.70 10.53
CA ALA A 420 22.01 -13.26 10.58
C ALA A 420 22.19 -11.87 11.21
N GLN A 421 21.19 -11.00 11.08
CA GLN A 421 21.16 -9.67 11.71
C GLN A 421 20.77 -9.77 13.20
N ASN A 422 19.78 -10.59 13.52
CA ASN A 422 19.27 -10.80 14.87
C ASN A 422 19.01 -12.30 15.12
N MET A 423 19.95 -12.97 15.77
CA MET A 423 19.86 -14.40 16.11
C MET A 423 18.77 -14.70 17.16
N ARG A 424 18.14 -13.67 17.73
CA ARG A 424 16.98 -13.81 18.61
C ARG A 424 15.65 -13.86 17.84
N ASP A 425 15.63 -13.56 16.53
CA ASP A 425 14.42 -13.67 15.69
C ASP A 425 14.04 -15.14 15.49
N ARG A 426 13.14 -15.63 16.35
CA ARG A 426 12.74 -17.03 16.37
C ARG A 426 11.93 -17.42 15.13
N VAL A 427 11.15 -16.51 14.56
CA VAL A 427 10.35 -16.78 13.36
C VAL A 427 11.26 -17.04 12.16
N ALA A 428 12.25 -16.16 11.96
CA ALA A 428 13.24 -16.33 10.91
C ALA A 428 14.06 -17.61 11.13
N GLY A 429 14.59 -17.83 12.34
CA GLY A 429 15.37 -19.03 12.67
C GLY A 429 14.58 -20.32 12.48
N PHE A 430 13.32 -20.36 12.90
CA PHE A 430 12.45 -21.54 12.78
C PHE A 430 12.15 -21.89 11.32
N ARG A 431 12.00 -20.87 10.48
CA ARG A 431 11.83 -21.05 9.03
C ARG A 431 13.09 -21.65 8.41
N ILE A 432 14.27 -21.09 8.69
CA ILE A 432 15.54 -21.52 8.10
C ILE A 432 15.90 -22.95 8.50
N LEU A 433 15.78 -23.28 9.79
CA LEU A 433 16.17 -24.60 10.27
C LEU A 433 15.34 -25.72 9.64
N GLN A 434 14.06 -25.46 9.31
CA GLN A 434 13.20 -26.44 8.62
C GLN A 434 13.49 -26.59 7.12
N LEU A 435 14.32 -25.72 6.53
CA LEU A 435 14.83 -25.94 5.17
C LEU A 435 15.86 -27.08 5.14
N LEU A 436 16.48 -27.40 6.28
CA LEU A 436 17.47 -28.45 6.35
C LEU A 436 16.81 -29.86 6.38
N PRO A 437 17.30 -30.82 5.57
CA PRO A 437 16.73 -32.15 5.53
C PRO A 437 16.72 -32.85 6.89
N GLY A 438 15.53 -33.30 7.31
CA GLY A 438 15.36 -34.06 8.56
C GLY A 438 15.28 -33.21 9.83
N ILE A 439 15.19 -31.89 9.72
CA ILE A 439 14.91 -31.00 10.85
C ILE A 439 13.41 -30.70 10.90
N GLY A 440 12.74 -31.24 11.90
CA GLY A 440 11.33 -30.96 12.18
C GLY A 440 11.14 -29.83 13.21
N PRO A 441 9.87 -29.46 13.49
CA PRO A 441 9.54 -28.39 14.42
C PRO A 441 10.20 -28.51 15.80
N ALA A 442 10.21 -29.71 16.40
CA ALA A 442 10.78 -29.91 17.73
C ALA A 442 12.30 -29.65 17.76
N THR A 443 13.04 -30.18 16.78
CA THR A 443 14.49 -29.98 16.67
C THR A 443 14.82 -28.52 16.42
N ALA A 444 14.06 -27.84 15.57
CA ALA A 444 14.23 -26.41 15.32
C ALA A 444 14.00 -25.58 16.60
N GLN A 445 12.93 -25.86 17.35
CA GLN A 445 12.65 -25.18 18.63
C GLN A 445 13.79 -25.36 19.64
N THR A 446 14.25 -26.59 19.86
CA THR A 446 15.36 -26.87 20.79
C THR A 446 16.63 -26.11 20.41
N ALA A 447 16.96 -26.03 19.11
CA ALA A 447 18.13 -25.29 18.66
C ALA A 447 17.98 -23.78 18.92
N LEU A 448 16.79 -23.22 18.68
CA LEU A 448 16.52 -21.79 18.90
C LEU A 448 16.47 -21.43 20.38
N ASP A 449 15.95 -22.32 21.23
CA ASP A 449 15.98 -22.15 22.69
C ASP A 449 17.42 -22.06 23.21
N ALA A 450 18.32 -22.91 22.69
CA ALA A 450 19.74 -22.84 23.05
C ALA A 450 20.43 -21.55 22.56
N VAL A 451 20.01 -21.02 21.41
CA VAL A 451 20.58 -19.80 20.83
C VAL A 451 20.10 -18.53 21.53
N ALA A 452 18.83 -18.48 21.96
CA ALA A 452 18.20 -17.27 22.48
C ALA A 452 18.97 -16.62 23.65
N ASP A 453 19.50 -17.45 24.55
CA ASP A 453 20.24 -17.00 25.74
C ASP A 453 21.77 -17.04 25.57
N SER A 454 22.26 -17.38 24.38
CA SER A 454 23.71 -17.53 24.15
C SER A 454 24.40 -16.19 23.91
N ALA A 455 25.53 -15.97 24.61
CA ALA A 455 26.46 -14.89 24.30
C ALA A 455 27.18 -15.10 22.95
N ASP A 456 27.33 -16.36 22.51
CA ASP A 456 27.86 -16.70 21.19
C ASP A 456 26.96 -17.73 20.48
N PRO A 457 25.93 -17.25 19.77
CA PRO A 457 25.00 -18.08 18.99
C PRO A 457 25.68 -19.06 18.02
N ILE A 458 26.80 -18.68 17.40
CA ILE A 458 27.44 -19.49 16.35
C ILE A 458 28.15 -20.68 16.99
N THR A 459 28.90 -20.44 18.06
CA THR A 459 29.52 -21.51 18.83
C THR A 459 28.47 -22.45 19.42
N THR A 460 27.34 -21.92 19.92
CA THR A 460 26.22 -22.74 20.39
C THR A 460 25.66 -23.64 19.29
N LEU A 461 25.34 -23.10 18.11
CA LEU A 461 24.85 -23.89 16.98
C LEU A 461 25.86 -24.95 16.53
N THR A 462 27.15 -24.64 16.60
CA THR A 462 28.25 -25.57 16.25
C THR A 462 28.29 -26.77 17.19
N ASN A 463 28.01 -26.55 18.47
CA ASN A 463 28.08 -27.58 19.51
C ASN A 463 26.79 -28.39 19.66
N LEU A 464 25.69 -27.98 19.03
CA LEU A 464 24.43 -28.73 19.07
C LEU A 464 24.52 -30.04 18.28
N PRO A 465 23.82 -31.10 18.72
CA PRO A 465 23.78 -32.36 17.99
C PRO A 465 23.08 -32.18 16.64
N CYS A 466 23.85 -32.30 15.55
CA CYS A 466 23.33 -32.21 14.20
C CYS A 466 22.53 -33.50 13.84
N PRO A 467 21.27 -33.38 13.35
CA PRO A 467 20.53 -34.52 12.84
C PRO A 467 21.25 -35.20 11.67
N ALA A 468 21.24 -36.55 11.64
CA ALA A 468 22.01 -37.31 10.65
C ALA A 468 21.71 -36.95 9.18
N ARG A 469 20.46 -36.56 8.88
CA ARG A 469 20.05 -36.13 7.53
C ARG A 469 20.49 -34.71 7.17
N ALA A 470 20.85 -33.88 8.15
CA ALA A 470 21.34 -32.53 7.98
C ALA A 470 22.88 -32.44 8.11
N ALA A 471 23.58 -33.57 8.23
CA ALA A 471 25.02 -33.62 8.50
C ALA A 471 25.87 -32.86 7.47
N THR A 472 25.43 -32.83 6.21
CA THR A 472 26.11 -32.08 5.13
C THR A 472 25.77 -30.60 5.17
N ASP A 473 24.50 -30.24 5.38
CA ASP A 473 24.03 -28.85 5.22
C ASP A 473 24.18 -27.99 6.49
N TRP A 474 24.13 -28.60 7.68
CA TRP A 474 24.20 -27.91 8.97
C TRP A 474 25.52 -27.14 9.17
N PRO A 475 26.72 -27.73 8.93
CA PRO A 475 27.96 -26.98 9.05
C PRO A 475 28.05 -25.84 8.04
N VAL A 476 27.52 -26.03 6.82
CA VAL A 476 27.51 -25.00 5.76
C VAL A 476 26.66 -23.82 6.18
N LEU A 477 25.49 -24.06 6.77
CA LEU A 477 24.63 -23.00 7.33
C LEU A 477 25.33 -22.21 8.44
N ILE A 478 26.04 -22.89 9.34
CA ILE A 478 26.78 -22.24 10.44
C ILE A 478 27.91 -21.39 9.89
N THR A 479 28.68 -21.90 8.92
CA THR A 479 29.73 -21.14 8.23
C THR A 479 29.14 -19.90 7.57
N LEU A 480 28.02 -20.03 6.85
CA LEU A 480 27.32 -18.90 6.25
C LEU A 480 26.98 -17.84 7.31
N PHE A 481 26.38 -18.21 8.45
CA PHE A 481 26.07 -17.24 9.49
C PHE A 481 27.32 -16.59 10.11
N GLY A 482 28.41 -17.35 10.28
CA GLY A 482 29.70 -16.81 10.69
C GLY A 482 30.23 -15.74 9.74
N GLU A 483 30.16 -16.00 8.43
CA GLU A 483 30.57 -15.06 7.37
C GLU A 483 29.66 -13.82 7.30
N LEU A 484 28.35 -14.02 7.37
CA LEU A 484 27.37 -12.93 7.36
C LEU A 484 27.50 -12.01 8.58
N ARG A 485 27.89 -12.56 9.74
CA ARG A 485 28.13 -11.77 10.96
C ARG A 485 29.50 -11.10 10.99
N SER A 486 30.52 -11.71 10.38
CA SER A 486 31.85 -11.08 10.27
C SER A 486 31.83 -9.88 9.32
N GLY A 487 30.91 -9.86 8.35
CA GLY A 487 30.80 -8.79 7.37
C GLY A 487 31.87 -8.82 6.29
N ALA A 488 32.66 -9.89 6.20
CA ALA A 488 33.83 -9.97 5.32
C ALA A 488 33.51 -9.75 3.83
N ALA A 489 32.36 -10.24 3.35
CA ALA A 489 31.93 -10.07 1.96
C ALA A 489 31.43 -8.66 1.63
N GLY A 490 31.10 -7.84 2.64
CA GLY A 490 30.43 -6.56 2.46
C GLY A 490 29.02 -6.68 1.85
N TRP A 491 28.33 -5.55 1.75
CA TRP A 491 27.05 -5.46 1.04
C TRP A 491 27.29 -4.89 -0.37
N PRO A 492 26.66 -5.44 -1.45
CA PRO A 492 25.62 -6.47 -1.47
C PRO A 492 26.13 -7.93 -1.47
N GLY A 493 27.44 -8.20 -1.43
CA GLY A 493 28.00 -9.56 -1.56
C GLY A 493 27.37 -10.62 -0.63
N GLN A 494 26.96 -10.22 0.57
CA GLN A 494 26.21 -11.07 1.50
C GLN A 494 24.93 -11.70 0.91
N ILE A 495 24.15 -10.98 0.09
CA ILE A 495 22.92 -11.56 -0.48
C ILE A 495 23.22 -12.64 -1.52
N GLY A 496 24.30 -12.47 -2.29
CA GLY A 496 24.79 -13.47 -3.24
C GLY A 496 25.24 -14.75 -2.53
N GLN A 497 25.88 -14.62 -1.35
CA GLN A 497 26.23 -15.78 -0.51
C GLN A 497 24.99 -16.53 -0.03
N VAL A 498 23.95 -15.80 0.42
CA VAL A 498 22.67 -16.40 0.85
C VAL A 498 21.98 -17.10 -0.32
N ARG A 499 21.95 -16.48 -1.52
CA ARG A 499 21.37 -17.09 -2.72
C ARG A 499 22.09 -18.39 -3.05
N ALA A 500 23.43 -18.37 -3.10
CA ALA A 500 24.23 -19.54 -3.42
C ALA A 500 24.02 -20.68 -2.42
N TRP A 501 23.84 -20.38 -1.13
CA TRP A 501 23.47 -21.36 -0.12
C TRP A 501 22.06 -21.92 -0.31
N TYR A 502 21.10 -21.07 -0.70
CA TYR A 502 19.69 -21.46 -0.81
C TYR A 502 19.35 -22.20 -2.12
N GLU A 503 20.07 -21.97 -3.22
CA GLU A 503 19.80 -22.59 -4.53
C GLU A 503 19.66 -24.12 -4.49
N PRO A 504 20.53 -24.90 -3.81
CA PRO A 504 20.34 -26.35 -3.66
C PRO A 504 19.05 -26.74 -2.91
N HIS A 505 18.61 -25.90 -1.97
CA HIS A 505 17.34 -26.11 -1.26
C HIS A 505 16.14 -25.72 -2.14
N LEU A 506 16.27 -24.67 -2.95
CA LEU A 506 15.25 -24.24 -3.91
C LEU A 506 14.94 -25.36 -4.91
N GLU A 507 15.97 -25.95 -5.53
CA GLU A 507 15.84 -27.07 -6.48
C GLU A 507 15.19 -28.29 -5.82
N ARG A 508 15.50 -28.55 -4.54
CA ARG A 508 14.94 -29.67 -3.79
C ARG A 508 13.47 -29.49 -3.39
N ILE A 509 13.05 -28.26 -3.08
CA ILE A 509 11.72 -27.95 -2.51
C ILE A 509 10.69 -27.61 -3.61
N HIS A 510 11.12 -27.03 -4.72
CA HIS A 510 10.23 -26.45 -5.73
C HIS A 510 10.43 -27.07 -7.12
N GLU A 511 9.35 -27.59 -7.72
CA GLU A 511 9.37 -28.14 -9.08
C GLU A 511 9.63 -27.05 -10.16
N ASP A 512 9.26 -25.81 -9.87
CA ASP A 512 9.40 -24.62 -10.71
C ASP A 512 10.65 -23.78 -10.38
N PHE A 513 11.73 -24.43 -9.92
CA PHE A 513 12.91 -23.74 -9.37
C PHE A 513 13.59 -22.75 -10.33
N GLU A 514 13.62 -23.01 -11.65
CA GLU A 514 14.24 -22.09 -12.63
C GLU A 514 13.54 -20.73 -12.69
N MET A 515 12.21 -20.72 -12.59
CA MET A 515 11.43 -19.47 -12.54
C MET A 515 11.68 -18.72 -11.23
N ARG A 516 11.68 -19.44 -10.11
CA ARG A 516 11.95 -18.89 -8.77
C ARG A 516 13.39 -18.37 -8.64
N ARG A 517 14.34 -18.99 -9.32
CA ARG A 517 15.73 -18.54 -9.33
C ARG A 517 15.86 -17.15 -9.97
N ALA A 518 15.07 -16.84 -11.00
CA ALA A 518 15.02 -15.51 -11.59
C ALA A 518 14.55 -14.44 -10.58
N ASP A 519 13.54 -14.77 -9.77
CA ASP A 519 13.06 -13.90 -8.68
C ASP A 519 14.17 -13.63 -7.64
N LEU A 520 15.00 -14.63 -7.31
CA LEU A 520 16.12 -14.44 -6.36
C LEU A 520 17.25 -13.59 -6.94
N LEU A 521 17.57 -13.75 -8.23
CA LEU A 521 18.54 -12.89 -8.92
C LEU A 521 18.05 -11.45 -8.98
N GLN A 522 16.76 -11.24 -9.24
CA GLN A 522 16.15 -9.92 -9.20
C GLN A 522 16.21 -9.32 -7.78
N LEU A 523 16.04 -10.13 -6.74
CA LEU A 523 16.17 -9.68 -5.36
C LEU A 523 17.62 -9.22 -5.05
N GLU A 524 18.62 -9.92 -5.58
CA GLU A 524 20.04 -9.54 -5.48
C GLU A 524 20.33 -8.22 -6.21
N ASP A 525 19.78 -8.02 -7.40
CA ASP A 525 19.88 -6.74 -8.14
C ASP A 525 19.23 -5.58 -7.38
N ILE A 526 18.06 -5.82 -6.78
CA ILE A 526 17.38 -4.82 -5.94
C ILE A 526 18.25 -4.48 -4.73
N ALA A 527 18.81 -5.50 -4.06
CA ALA A 527 19.66 -5.35 -2.88
C ALA A 527 20.91 -4.50 -3.13
N ALA A 528 21.49 -4.55 -4.34
CA ALA A 528 22.64 -3.73 -4.72
C ALA A 528 22.37 -2.22 -4.69
N GLY A 529 21.10 -1.80 -4.78
CA GLY A 529 20.70 -0.39 -4.64
C GLY A 529 20.73 0.15 -3.21
N TYR A 530 20.97 -0.69 -2.21
CA TYR A 530 20.94 -0.32 -0.79
C TYR A 530 22.37 -0.29 -0.22
N PRO A 531 22.65 0.58 0.77
CA PRO A 531 24.01 0.72 1.31
C PRO A 531 24.39 -0.39 2.29
N THR A 532 23.41 -1.01 2.96
CA THR A 532 23.65 -2.03 3.99
C THR A 532 22.53 -3.07 4.03
N ARG A 533 22.83 -4.26 4.58
CA ARG A 533 21.84 -5.32 4.87
C ARG A 533 20.68 -4.82 5.72
N GLU A 534 20.97 -4.10 6.80
CA GLU A 534 19.96 -3.55 7.71
C GLU A 534 19.00 -2.59 6.98
N ARG A 535 19.57 -1.70 6.15
CA ARG A 535 18.77 -0.77 5.34
C ARG A 535 17.92 -1.52 4.35
N PHE A 536 18.47 -2.49 3.63
CA PHE A 536 17.72 -3.34 2.72
C PHE A 536 16.55 -4.07 3.40
N LEU A 537 16.80 -4.77 4.50
CA LEU A 537 15.76 -5.51 5.24
C LEU A 537 14.66 -4.59 5.78
N THR A 538 15.06 -3.48 6.40
CA THR A 538 14.12 -2.47 6.92
C THR A 538 13.26 -1.94 5.79
N GLU A 539 13.89 -1.49 4.71
CA GLU A 539 13.22 -0.80 3.62
C GLU A 539 12.32 -1.70 2.78
N LEU A 540 12.75 -2.93 2.52
CA LEU A 540 11.96 -3.93 1.79
C LEU A 540 10.72 -4.35 2.58
N THR A 541 10.86 -4.46 3.90
CA THR A 541 9.74 -4.75 4.80
C THR A 541 8.76 -3.56 4.80
N LEU A 542 9.24 -2.32 4.93
CA LEU A 542 8.38 -1.14 5.01
C LEU A 542 7.66 -0.78 3.70
N ASP A 543 8.28 -1.01 2.55
CA ASP A 543 7.71 -0.66 1.24
C ASP A 543 8.07 -1.74 0.20
N PRO A 544 7.32 -2.86 0.17
CA PRO A 544 7.48 -3.88 -0.86
C PRO A 544 7.41 -3.27 -2.26
N PRO A 545 8.26 -3.66 -3.22
CA PRO A 545 8.06 -3.27 -4.60
C PRO A 545 6.69 -3.73 -5.11
N ASP A 546 5.86 -2.78 -5.55
CA ASP A 546 4.46 -2.97 -5.99
C ASP A 546 4.29 -3.79 -7.28
N ALA A 547 5.39 -4.11 -7.96
CA ALA A 547 5.37 -4.79 -9.25
C ALA A 547 5.77 -6.26 -9.10
N THR A 548 4.83 -7.16 -9.38
CA THR A 548 5.18 -8.51 -9.81
C THR A 548 5.70 -8.43 -11.25
N SER A 549 7.00 -8.65 -11.42
CA SER A 549 7.70 -8.84 -12.70
C SER A 549 7.29 -10.12 -13.44
N GLY A 550 6.36 -10.92 -12.90
CA GLY A 550 5.93 -12.20 -13.50
C GLY A 550 5.19 -12.11 -14.84
N GLN A 551 4.73 -10.92 -15.27
CA GLN A 551 4.18 -10.70 -16.63
C GLN A 551 4.71 -9.44 -17.33
N ALA A 552 5.49 -8.61 -16.63
CA ALA A 552 6.29 -7.57 -17.26
C ALA A 552 7.60 -8.19 -17.74
N GLY A 553 7.54 -9.07 -18.73
CA GLY A 553 8.73 -9.41 -19.50
C GLY A 553 9.35 -8.14 -20.06
N VAL A 554 10.65 -8.18 -20.40
CA VAL A 554 11.27 -7.18 -21.29
C VAL A 554 10.30 -6.95 -22.45
N SER A 555 9.92 -5.69 -22.75
CA SER A 555 8.98 -5.36 -23.84
C SER A 555 9.28 -6.21 -25.07
N LEU A 556 8.51 -7.28 -25.28
CA LEU A 556 8.81 -8.29 -26.29
C LEU A 556 8.13 -7.97 -27.63
N LEU A 557 7.46 -6.82 -27.73
CA LEU A 557 6.86 -6.30 -28.95
C LEU A 557 6.94 -4.76 -28.92
N ASP A 558 6.68 -4.11 -30.06
CA ASP A 558 6.85 -2.67 -30.34
C ASP A 558 6.10 -1.67 -29.41
N GLU A 559 5.54 -2.11 -28.27
CA GLU A 559 4.65 -1.34 -27.38
C GLU A 559 4.86 -1.54 -25.86
N ASP A 560 4.31 -0.61 -25.06
CA ASP A 560 4.28 -0.64 -23.60
C ASP A 560 3.23 -1.67 -23.06
N TYR A 561 2.48 -1.35 -22.00
CA TYR A 561 1.50 -2.22 -21.33
C TYR A 561 0.30 -1.44 -20.78
N LEU A 562 -0.82 -2.13 -20.60
CA LEU A 562 -2.05 -1.65 -19.96
C LEU A 562 -1.96 -1.76 -18.42
N ILE A 563 -2.59 -0.85 -17.68
CA ILE A 563 -2.52 -0.83 -16.21
C ILE A 563 -3.80 -1.38 -15.59
N LEU A 564 -3.68 -2.42 -14.77
CA LEU A 564 -4.74 -2.95 -13.91
C LEU A 564 -4.41 -2.60 -12.46
N SER A 565 -5.33 -2.00 -11.71
CA SER A 565 -5.06 -1.60 -10.33
C SER A 565 -6.29 -1.64 -9.44
N THR A 566 -6.09 -1.93 -8.15
CA THR A 566 -7.15 -1.67 -7.17
C THR A 566 -7.38 -0.16 -7.04
N ILE A 567 -8.60 0.26 -6.69
CA ILE A 567 -8.89 1.69 -6.46
C ILE A 567 -7.93 2.29 -5.41
N HIS A 568 -7.64 1.54 -4.34
CA HIS A 568 -6.69 1.96 -3.29
C HIS A 568 -5.28 2.22 -3.85
N SER A 569 -4.73 1.27 -4.61
CA SER A 569 -3.40 1.37 -5.22
C SER A 569 -3.33 2.43 -6.32
N SER A 570 -4.46 2.89 -6.86
CA SER A 570 -4.52 3.96 -7.87
C SER A 570 -4.37 5.37 -7.29
N LYS A 571 -4.41 5.53 -5.97
CA LYS A 571 -4.28 6.84 -5.31
C LYS A 571 -2.96 7.50 -5.69
N GLY A 572 -3.00 8.81 -5.93
CA GLY A 572 -1.86 9.59 -6.44
C GLY A 572 -1.58 9.44 -7.94
N GLN A 573 -2.12 8.42 -8.62
CA GLN A 573 -1.92 8.20 -10.05
C GLN A 573 -3.00 8.89 -10.91
N GLU A 574 -2.81 8.92 -12.23
CA GLU A 574 -3.72 9.55 -13.19
C GLU A 574 -3.50 9.04 -14.62
N TRP A 575 -4.59 8.87 -15.40
CA TRP A 575 -4.57 8.33 -16.76
C TRP A 575 -5.49 9.11 -17.70
N ARG A 576 -5.25 9.02 -19.01
CA ARG A 576 -6.10 9.68 -20.01
C ARG A 576 -7.48 9.04 -20.06
N SER A 577 -7.53 7.70 -20.11
CA SER A 577 -8.77 6.93 -20.09
C SER A 577 -8.79 5.99 -18.88
N VAL A 578 -9.90 5.97 -18.15
CA VAL A 578 -10.10 5.10 -16.98
C VAL A 578 -11.39 4.30 -17.12
N PHE A 579 -11.30 3.00 -16.85
CA PHE A 579 -12.43 2.09 -16.75
C PHE A 579 -12.58 1.65 -15.29
N VAL A 580 -13.78 1.76 -14.71
CA VAL A 580 -14.09 1.25 -13.38
C VAL A 580 -15.00 0.03 -13.52
N LEU A 581 -14.48 -1.13 -13.11
CA LEU A 581 -15.21 -2.39 -13.18
C LEU A 581 -16.24 -2.50 -12.05
N ASN A 582 -17.31 -3.26 -12.31
CA ASN A 582 -18.31 -3.64 -11.31
C ASN A 582 -18.87 -2.42 -10.53
N THR A 583 -19.31 -1.38 -11.24
CA THR A 583 -19.91 -0.16 -10.65
C THR A 583 -21.38 -0.42 -10.24
N VAL A 584 -21.56 -1.42 -9.39
CA VAL A 584 -22.85 -1.96 -8.92
C VAL A 584 -22.87 -2.11 -7.41
N ASP A 585 -24.06 -2.06 -6.81
CA ASP A 585 -24.26 -2.41 -5.40
C ASP A 585 -23.81 -3.86 -5.15
N GLY A 586 -23.09 -4.07 -4.04
CA GLY A 586 -22.42 -5.33 -3.69
C GLY A 586 -20.93 -5.33 -4.05
N CYS A 587 -20.54 -4.53 -5.05
CA CYS A 587 -19.13 -4.30 -5.38
C CYS A 587 -18.66 -2.90 -4.98
N ILE A 588 -19.45 -1.85 -5.29
CA ILE A 588 -19.20 -0.45 -4.90
C ILE A 588 -20.56 0.16 -4.51
N PRO A 589 -20.93 0.20 -3.22
CA PRO A 589 -20.15 -0.27 -2.08
C PRO A 589 -20.03 -1.79 -2.04
N SER A 590 -18.89 -2.26 -1.52
CA SER A 590 -18.68 -3.67 -1.17
C SER A 590 -19.69 -4.10 -0.09
N ASP A 591 -20.25 -5.31 -0.19
CA ASP A 591 -21.11 -5.88 0.86
C ASP A 591 -20.41 -5.98 2.23
N LEU A 592 -19.08 -6.01 2.25
CA LEU A 592 -18.27 -5.98 3.48
C LEU A 592 -18.08 -4.57 4.05
N GLY A 593 -18.42 -3.52 3.30
CA GLY A 593 -18.23 -2.10 3.65
C GLY A 593 -19.55 -1.32 3.80
N VAL A 594 -20.63 -2.00 4.19
CA VAL A 594 -21.95 -1.39 4.41
C VAL A 594 -22.49 -1.59 5.84
N GLY A 595 -21.63 -1.96 6.79
CA GLY A 595 -22.01 -2.25 8.18
C GLY A 595 -22.33 -0.99 8.99
N THR A 596 -21.69 0.14 8.68
CA THR A 596 -21.92 1.43 9.34
C THR A 596 -22.09 2.58 8.34
N SER A 597 -22.58 3.74 8.80
CA SER A 597 -22.63 4.93 7.94
C SER A 597 -21.26 5.37 7.45
N ASP A 598 -20.23 5.21 8.27
CA ASP A 598 -18.90 5.73 8.00
C ASP A 598 -18.18 4.87 6.95
N GLU A 599 -18.40 3.55 6.98
CA GLU A 599 -17.95 2.62 5.94
C GLU A 599 -18.61 2.93 4.58
N ILE A 600 -19.91 3.24 4.57
CA ILE A 600 -20.62 3.64 3.35
C ILE A 600 -20.05 4.94 2.78
N GLU A 601 -19.73 5.91 3.63
CA GLU A 601 -19.11 7.16 3.20
C GLU A 601 -17.67 6.96 2.69
N GLU A 602 -16.93 6.01 3.26
CA GLU A 602 -15.62 5.61 2.71
C GLU A 602 -15.74 4.95 1.34
N GLU A 603 -16.69 4.04 1.13
CA GLU A 603 -16.93 3.43 -0.18
C GLU A 603 -17.38 4.47 -1.23
N ARG A 604 -18.08 5.54 -0.81
CA ARG A 604 -18.37 6.70 -1.68
C ARG A 604 -17.10 7.45 -2.04
N ARG A 605 -16.21 7.70 -1.07
CA ARG A 605 -14.89 8.31 -1.31
C ARG A 605 -14.04 7.45 -2.26
N LEU A 606 -14.12 6.12 -2.16
CA LEU A 606 -13.46 5.20 -3.10
C LEU A 606 -13.95 5.42 -4.54
N LEU A 607 -15.27 5.49 -4.76
CA LEU A 607 -15.79 5.79 -6.10
C LEU A 607 -15.31 7.17 -6.60
N TYR A 608 -15.36 8.20 -5.75
CA TYR A 608 -14.85 9.53 -6.08
C TYR A 608 -13.36 9.52 -6.46
N VAL A 609 -12.53 8.78 -5.70
CA VAL A 609 -11.10 8.60 -6.01
C VAL A 609 -10.94 7.97 -7.39
N ALA A 610 -11.68 6.89 -7.70
CA ALA A 610 -11.61 6.21 -8.99
C ALA A 610 -11.99 7.15 -10.16
N MET A 611 -13.09 7.90 -10.03
CA MET A 611 -13.54 8.86 -11.04
C MET A 611 -12.51 9.97 -11.30
N THR A 612 -11.89 10.47 -10.23
CA THR A 612 -10.89 11.58 -10.31
C THR A 612 -9.50 11.12 -10.77
N ARG A 613 -9.30 9.84 -11.09
CA ARG A 613 -8.08 9.36 -11.76
C ARG A 613 -8.08 9.68 -13.26
N ALA A 614 -9.27 9.87 -13.85
CA ALA A 614 -9.44 10.13 -15.28
C ALA A 614 -9.11 11.59 -15.65
N LYS A 615 -8.34 11.78 -16.72
CA LYS A 615 -8.08 13.10 -17.32
C LYS A 615 -9.09 13.46 -18.39
N ASP A 616 -9.33 12.54 -19.33
CA ASP A 616 -10.05 12.83 -20.58
C ASP A 616 -11.35 12.03 -20.70
N SER A 617 -11.30 10.70 -20.47
CA SER A 617 -12.46 9.81 -20.59
C SER A 617 -12.62 8.88 -19.38
N LEU A 618 -13.86 8.62 -18.99
CA LEU A 618 -14.23 7.80 -17.84
C LEU A 618 -15.40 6.88 -18.19
N ASN A 619 -15.19 5.58 -18.04
CA ASN A 619 -16.20 4.54 -18.24
C ASN A 619 -16.47 3.81 -16.92
N LEU A 620 -17.72 3.86 -16.45
CA LEU A 620 -18.20 3.13 -15.29
C LEU A 620 -19.03 1.94 -15.78
N VAL A 621 -18.52 0.72 -15.64
CA VAL A 621 -19.16 -0.48 -16.19
C VAL A 621 -20.11 -1.09 -15.16
N VAL A 622 -21.34 -1.38 -15.60
CA VAL A 622 -22.48 -1.80 -14.77
C VAL A 622 -22.97 -3.17 -15.28
N PRO A 623 -22.34 -4.28 -14.86
CA PRO A 623 -22.80 -5.63 -15.20
C PRO A 623 -24.12 -5.95 -14.50
N GLN A 624 -25.07 -6.53 -15.24
CA GLN A 624 -26.40 -6.84 -14.70
C GLN A 624 -26.47 -8.20 -13.99
N ARG A 625 -25.65 -9.19 -14.39
CA ARG A 625 -25.69 -10.56 -13.89
C ARG A 625 -24.35 -10.99 -13.31
N PHE A 626 -24.42 -11.60 -12.12
CA PHE A 626 -23.29 -12.26 -11.44
C PHE A 626 -23.59 -13.74 -11.25
N PHE A 627 -22.77 -14.60 -11.84
CA PHE A 627 -22.99 -16.05 -11.84
C PHE A 627 -22.54 -16.68 -10.51
N THR A 628 -23.34 -17.61 -9.98
CA THR A 628 -22.97 -18.31 -8.74
C THR A 628 -21.89 -19.37 -8.97
N HIS A 629 -21.02 -19.59 -7.99
CA HIS A 629 -20.04 -20.68 -8.04
C HIS A 629 -20.69 -22.08 -7.91
N GLY A 630 -20.01 -23.11 -8.42
CA GLY A 630 -20.41 -24.51 -8.28
C GLY A 630 -21.50 -25.00 -9.26
N GLN A 631 -21.73 -24.28 -10.36
CA GLN A 631 -22.64 -24.71 -11.43
C GLN A 631 -21.90 -25.34 -12.60
N SER A 632 -22.61 -26.14 -13.41
CA SER A 632 -22.08 -26.70 -14.66
C SER A 632 -21.66 -25.58 -15.64
N LEU A 633 -20.77 -25.88 -16.59
CA LEU A 633 -20.34 -24.95 -17.65
C LEU A 633 -21.51 -24.35 -18.46
N THR A 634 -22.68 -25.00 -18.49
CA THR A 634 -23.91 -24.52 -19.15
C THR A 634 -24.96 -23.98 -18.16
N GLY A 635 -24.61 -23.77 -16.89
CA GLY A 635 -25.52 -23.26 -15.88
C GLY A 635 -25.75 -21.76 -16.03
N ASP A 636 -27.00 -21.31 -15.84
CA ASP A 636 -27.40 -19.89 -15.89
C ASP A 636 -27.89 -19.39 -14.51
N ARG A 637 -27.40 -19.97 -13.41
CA ARG A 637 -27.77 -19.49 -12.07
C ARG A 637 -26.98 -18.21 -11.77
N HIS A 638 -27.70 -17.09 -11.68
CA HIS A 638 -27.13 -15.77 -11.47
C HIS A 638 -27.97 -14.92 -10.50
N VAL A 639 -27.32 -13.89 -9.94
CA VAL A 639 -27.94 -12.81 -9.16
C VAL A 639 -27.91 -11.53 -10.00
N TYR A 640 -28.96 -10.71 -9.87
CA TYR A 640 -29.00 -9.40 -10.50
C TYR A 640 -28.39 -8.35 -9.59
N ALA A 641 -27.51 -7.52 -10.14
CA ALA A 641 -26.94 -6.39 -9.43
C ALA A 641 -27.56 -5.07 -9.92
N SER A 642 -27.85 -4.18 -8.99
CA SER A 642 -28.30 -2.82 -9.30
C SER A 642 -27.09 -1.91 -9.48
N ARG A 643 -27.21 -0.84 -10.28
CA ARG A 643 -26.20 0.23 -10.32
C ARG A 643 -25.90 0.72 -8.91
N THR A 644 -24.65 1.07 -8.65
CA THR A 644 -24.22 1.65 -7.38
C THR A 644 -25.18 2.74 -6.87
N ARG A 645 -25.55 2.65 -5.59
CA ARG A 645 -26.35 3.65 -4.88
C ARG A 645 -25.67 5.02 -4.79
N PHE A 646 -24.36 5.08 -5.03
CA PHE A 646 -23.61 6.34 -5.07
C PHE A 646 -23.88 7.18 -6.31
N ILE A 647 -24.54 6.60 -7.33
CA ILE A 647 -25.04 7.32 -8.52
C ILE A 647 -26.56 7.19 -8.57
N PRO A 648 -27.30 7.94 -7.73
CA PRO A 648 -28.75 7.96 -7.76
C PRO A 648 -29.28 8.62 -9.04
N ALA A 649 -30.57 8.47 -9.31
CA ALA A 649 -31.21 9.02 -10.51
C ALA A 649 -30.96 10.54 -10.71
N ALA A 650 -30.88 11.30 -9.62
CA ALA A 650 -30.59 12.74 -9.65
C ALA A 650 -29.22 13.09 -10.26
N LEU A 651 -28.26 12.17 -10.27
CA LEU A 651 -26.93 12.41 -10.85
C LEU A 651 -26.83 11.96 -12.31
N LEU A 652 -27.83 11.27 -12.88
CA LEU A 652 -27.77 10.73 -14.24
C LEU A 652 -27.56 11.79 -15.32
N GLN A 653 -27.98 13.03 -15.07
CA GLN A 653 -27.74 14.15 -15.98
C GLN A 653 -26.24 14.41 -16.25
N TYR A 654 -25.35 13.98 -15.36
CA TYR A 654 -23.90 14.12 -15.51
C TYR A 654 -23.25 12.97 -16.29
N PHE A 655 -24.01 11.95 -16.67
CA PHE A 655 -23.50 10.75 -17.34
C PHE A 655 -24.17 10.53 -18.69
N GLU A 656 -23.44 9.92 -19.61
CA GLU A 656 -24.00 9.32 -20.82
C GLU A 656 -24.30 7.85 -20.57
N SER A 657 -25.54 7.40 -20.82
CA SER A 657 -25.92 6.00 -20.65
C SER A 657 -25.72 5.23 -21.95
N ARG A 658 -24.97 4.13 -21.90
CA ARG A 658 -24.71 3.25 -23.05
C ARG A 658 -24.98 1.79 -22.67
N ALA A 659 -25.59 1.03 -23.57
CA ALA A 659 -25.72 -0.42 -23.44
C ALA A 659 -24.75 -1.12 -24.39
N TRP A 660 -24.09 -2.17 -23.92
CA TRP A 660 -23.16 -2.96 -24.72
C TRP A 660 -23.38 -4.48 -24.51
N PRO A 661 -23.37 -5.31 -25.58
CA PRO A 661 -23.20 -4.93 -26.98
C PRO A 661 -24.39 -4.13 -27.52
N VAL A 662 -24.13 -3.21 -28.46
CA VAL A 662 -25.19 -2.42 -29.11
C VAL A 662 -26.12 -3.38 -29.82
N ALA A 663 -27.40 -3.38 -29.41
CA ALA A 663 -28.41 -4.22 -30.05
C ALA A 663 -28.47 -3.89 -31.54
N LYS A 664 -28.15 -4.85 -32.41
CA LYS A 664 -28.35 -4.68 -33.86
C LYS A 664 -29.86 -4.58 -34.11
N PRO A 665 -30.36 -3.48 -34.70
CA PRO A 665 -31.77 -3.41 -35.08
C PRO A 665 -32.03 -4.51 -36.13
N GLY A 666 -32.85 -5.49 -35.77
CA GLY A 666 -33.28 -6.56 -36.67
C GLY A 666 -32.71 -7.96 -36.44
N SER A 667 -32.00 -8.24 -35.34
CA SER A 667 -31.79 -9.65 -34.96
C SER A 667 -33.14 -10.24 -34.53
N PRO A 668 -33.69 -11.26 -35.24
CA PRO A 668 -34.89 -11.93 -34.78
C PRO A 668 -34.64 -12.47 -33.37
N ALA A 669 -35.65 -12.36 -32.51
CA ALA A 669 -35.64 -13.02 -31.21
C ALA A 669 -35.22 -14.47 -31.45
N ASN A 670 -34.10 -14.85 -30.83
CA ASN A 670 -33.44 -16.15 -30.89
C ASN A 670 -34.40 -17.25 -31.39
N GLU A 671 -34.37 -17.55 -32.70
CA GLU A 671 -35.06 -18.75 -33.19
C GLU A 671 -34.48 -19.90 -32.36
N GLY A 672 -35.36 -20.62 -31.66
CA GLY A 672 -34.96 -21.78 -30.86
C GLY A 672 -34.03 -22.70 -31.66
N PRO A 673 -33.17 -23.49 -30.99
CA PRO A 673 -32.07 -24.20 -31.63
C PRO A 673 -32.54 -24.87 -32.92
N ARG A 674 -31.95 -24.46 -34.06
CA ARG A 674 -32.26 -25.04 -35.38
C ARG A 674 -32.28 -26.55 -35.25
N GLN A 675 -33.46 -27.14 -35.44
CA GLN A 675 -33.73 -28.58 -35.29
C GLN A 675 -33.12 -29.43 -36.42
N VAL A 676 -32.03 -28.99 -37.04
CA VAL A 676 -31.32 -29.78 -38.05
C VAL A 676 -30.22 -30.55 -37.34
N ARG A 677 -30.58 -31.70 -36.76
CA ARG A 677 -29.61 -32.72 -36.31
C ARG A 677 -29.09 -33.45 -37.54
N ILE A 678 -27.87 -33.12 -37.96
CA ILE A 678 -27.11 -33.94 -38.89
C ILE A 678 -26.13 -34.78 -38.06
N ASP A 679 -26.27 -36.11 -38.07
CA ASP A 679 -25.27 -37.00 -37.49
C ASP A 679 -24.07 -37.11 -38.44
N VAL A 680 -23.15 -36.15 -38.31
CA VAL A 680 -21.90 -36.12 -39.07
C VAL A 680 -21.04 -37.34 -38.73
N GLY A 681 -21.14 -37.88 -37.52
CA GLY A 681 -20.44 -39.11 -37.10
C GLY A 681 -20.92 -40.35 -37.86
N ALA A 682 -22.23 -40.47 -38.11
CA ALA A 682 -22.78 -41.53 -38.96
C ALA A 682 -22.35 -41.37 -40.42
N ARG A 683 -22.30 -40.15 -40.96
CA ARG A 683 -21.77 -39.88 -42.31
C ARG A 683 -20.29 -40.27 -42.43
N MET A 684 -19.48 -39.93 -41.44
CA MET A 684 -18.06 -40.29 -41.41
C MET A 684 -17.84 -41.80 -41.28
N ARG A 685 -18.67 -42.51 -40.49
CA ARG A 685 -18.63 -44.00 -40.43
C ARG A 685 -19.08 -44.65 -41.74
N GLY A 686 -19.99 -44.03 -42.49
CA GLY A 686 -20.46 -44.51 -43.78
C GLY A 686 -19.46 -44.31 -44.93
N MET A 687 -18.50 -43.38 -44.80
CA MET A 687 -17.47 -43.16 -45.82
C MET A 687 -16.45 -44.30 -45.93
N TRP A 688 -16.38 -45.17 -44.93
CA TRP A 688 -15.41 -46.27 -44.85
C TRP A 688 -16.09 -47.65 -44.78
N ARG A 689 -17.35 -47.74 -45.20
CA ARG A 689 -18.11 -48.99 -45.33
C ARG A 689 -18.42 -49.32 -46.77
#